data_AF-A0AAV1DV19-F1
#
_entry.id   AF-A0AAV1DV19-F1
#
_cell.length_a   1.000
_cell.length_b   1.000
_cell.length_c   1.000
_cell.angle_alpha   90.00
_cell.angle_beta   90.00
_cell.angle_gamma   90.00
#
_symmetry.space_group_name_H-M   'P 1'
#
loop_
_entity.id
_entity.type
_entity.pdbx_description
1 polymer ?
#
loop_
_entity_poly.entity_id
_entity_poly.type
_entity_poly.pdbx_seq_one_letter_code
_entity_poly.pdbx_strand_id
1 'polypeptide(L)'
;MVFFVVHATQTDSDSDGIFYSGIADEFLLHLKEMKALMPAAAAPAKPRTDLAGNKCSPTGLDMFWPNRPGQHPSRRNLRAVFNARLNMGIEEMESKNKYSIIVPTYNERLNIALIIYLIFKHLPNVDFEIIVVDDGSPDGTQDIVKQLQSVYGENRVLLRPRPKKLGLGTAYIHGLKHASGNFVVIMDADLSHHPKYLASFIKKQMETGADIVTGTRYVKGGGVHGWNLMRKLTSRGANVLAQTLLWPGVSDLTGSFRLYKKSVLEDVISSCVSKGYVFQMEMIVRATRKGYKISEVPITFVDRVYGTSKLGGSEIVEYLKGLFTLSNFVHFPDLPKTSPVDDAMKATPLKCLLLLAIVLAANSSHAIRFSSRTSDNPIIANEQLQTAIFALGSFWRSEAVFGCLDGVVRTTAGYAGGSKPNPEYRSLGDHAESVQIEYDPRMITFKQLLEVFWSSHDSRQVFGQGPDVGNQYRSIIFTNGTEESRLAAISKEREQTRSMGGIVTTQIQPLSSFYPAEHEHQKFELKRNPFLLQLIGNLPEEELQRLTLAAKLNGYAAELCPTRMQKHIDSKINDIVKRELNTVLAQSKKTPSNWEKAAKIDSDRKRKSASASNPSRTTDRSEKHKKKTKMSSSSSSRDKVRASHILIKHEGSRRKASWKDPEGRVISSTTRDAAVSQLKALRDSIVSGEAKFEDVAATHSDCSSAKRGGDLGPFGKGQMQKPFEEATFALRVGEISDIVDTDSGVHIIKRTG
;
A
#
# COMPACT_ATOMS: atom_id res chain seq x y z
N MET A 1 -7.71 30.65 17.04
CA MET A 1 -7.23 31.31 18.27
C MET A 1 -6.86 30.20 19.22
N VAL A 2 -5.62 30.04 19.67
CA VAL A 2 -4.49 31.01 19.72
C VAL A 2 -3.31 30.55 18.83
N PHE A 3 -2.52 31.51 18.35
CA PHE A 3 -1.26 31.33 17.61
C PHE A 3 -0.08 31.72 18.52
N PHE A 4 1.04 30.99 18.45
CA PHE A 4 2.42 31.47 18.68
C PHE A 4 3.31 30.59 17.79
N VAL A 5 3.94 31.05 16.70
CA VAL A 5 4.98 32.09 16.56
C VAL A 5 6.26 31.73 17.30
N VAL A 6 7.23 31.19 16.55
CA VAL A 6 8.66 31.25 16.86
C VAL A 6 9.40 31.85 15.66
N HIS A 7 9.58 33.17 15.74
CA HIS A 7 10.64 33.97 15.13
C HIS A 7 11.09 34.89 16.29
N ALA A 8 12.36 35.23 16.48
CA ALA A 8 13.60 34.74 15.89
C ALA A 8 14.74 35.17 16.84
N THR A 9 15.93 34.58 16.71
CA THR A 9 17.19 35.31 16.99
C THR A 9 18.20 34.92 15.92
N GLN A 10 18.68 35.93 15.20
CA GLN A 10 19.67 35.83 14.15
C GLN A 10 20.84 36.73 14.58
N THR A 11 22.03 36.15 14.72
CA THR A 11 23.30 36.86 14.90
C THR A 11 24.37 36.07 14.16
N ASP A 12 25.14 36.76 13.32
CA ASP A 12 26.05 36.15 12.35
C ASP A 12 27.31 35.53 12.99
N SER A 13 27.88 34.54 12.30
CA SER A 13 29.22 34.69 11.69
C SER A 13 29.64 33.42 10.95
N ASP A 14 30.35 33.58 9.84
CA ASP A 14 30.95 32.48 9.08
C ASP A 14 32.08 31.81 9.86
N SER A 15 31.97 30.49 10.09
CA SER A 15 33.14 29.60 10.09
C SER A 15 32.75 28.14 9.77
N ASP A 16 33.74 27.41 9.26
CA ASP A 16 33.84 25.94 9.29
C ASP A 16 32.86 25.14 8.43
N GLY A 17 33.11 25.19 7.11
CA GLY A 17 33.03 23.98 6.30
C GLY A 17 34.05 22.92 6.77
N ILE A 18 33.89 21.68 6.28
CA ILE A 18 34.50 20.43 6.79
C ILE A 18 33.74 19.87 8.01
N PHE A 19 32.68 19.07 7.78
CA PHE A 19 32.29 17.91 8.62
C PHE A 19 31.10 17.14 8.01
N TYR A 20 31.28 16.53 6.83
CA TYR A 20 30.31 15.58 6.24
C TYR A 20 31.02 14.52 5.37
N SER A 21 31.18 13.29 5.86
CA SER A 21 31.58 12.12 5.06
C SER A 21 30.92 10.79 5.48
N GLY A 22 30.69 10.56 6.78
CA GLY A 22 30.32 9.23 7.30
C GLY A 22 29.10 8.53 6.67
N ILE A 23 28.05 9.26 6.28
CA ILE A 23 26.79 8.66 5.79
C ILE A 23 26.78 8.48 4.26
N ALA A 24 27.65 9.19 3.53
CA ALA A 24 27.78 9.01 2.09
C ALA A 24 28.52 7.71 1.74
N ASP A 25 29.50 7.33 2.57
CA ASP A 25 30.41 6.22 2.27
C ASP A 25 29.79 4.84 2.49
N GLU A 26 28.92 4.62 3.50
CA GLU A 26 28.16 3.36 3.60
C GLU A 26 27.25 3.14 2.37
N PHE A 27 26.54 4.19 1.94
CA PHE A 27 25.64 4.11 0.78
C PHE A 27 26.42 3.93 -0.54
N LEU A 28 27.60 4.54 -0.66
CA LEU A 28 28.50 4.37 -1.81
C LEU A 28 29.23 3.03 -1.81
N LEU A 29 29.53 2.45 -0.65
CA LEU A 29 30.13 1.12 -0.53
C LEU A 29 29.15 0.05 -0.99
N HIS A 30 27.91 0.09 -0.48
CA HIS A 30 26.83 -0.81 -0.92
C HIS A 30 26.54 -0.66 -2.44
N LEU A 31 26.56 0.57 -2.96
CA LEU A 31 26.42 0.81 -4.41
C LEU A 31 27.63 0.33 -5.24
N LYS A 32 28.86 0.33 -4.69
CA LYS A 32 30.06 -0.21 -5.36
C LYS A 32 30.00 -1.74 -5.42
N GLU A 33 29.61 -2.40 -4.33
CA GLU A 33 29.44 -3.86 -4.27
C GLU A 33 28.35 -4.34 -5.24
N MET A 34 27.20 -3.65 -5.28
CA MET A 34 26.15 -3.93 -6.27
C MET A 34 26.60 -3.70 -7.73
N LYS A 35 27.57 -2.81 -7.97
CA LYS A 35 28.11 -2.54 -9.32
C LYS A 35 29.14 -3.58 -9.76
N ALA A 36 29.84 -4.23 -8.82
CA ALA A 36 30.75 -5.34 -9.10
C ALA A 36 30.03 -6.65 -9.50
N LEU A 37 28.74 -6.79 -9.15
CA LEU A 37 27.90 -7.94 -9.51
C LEU A 37 27.17 -7.80 -10.86
N MET A 38 27.39 -6.71 -11.61
CA MET A 38 26.87 -6.55 -12.96
C MET A 38 27.86 -7.18 -13.97
N PRO A 39 27.46 -8.18 -14.79
CA PRO A 39 28.32 -8.64 -15.87
C PRO A 39 28.56 -7.48 -16.84
N ALA A 40 29.83 -7.21 -17.14
CA ALA A 40 30.20 -6.17 -18.10
C ALA A 40 29.56 -6.48 -19.45
N ALA A 41 28.69 -5.59 -19.93
CA ALA A 41 28.08 -5.72 -21.24
C ALA A 41 29.19 -5.78 -22.30
N ALA A 42 29.33 -6.92 -22.96
CA ALA A 42 30.31 -7.09 -24.03
C ALA A 42 30.05 -6.03 -25.11
N ALA A 43 31.08 -5.21 -25.37
CA ALA A 43 30.99 -4.20 -26.42
C ALA A 43 30.71 -4.88 -27.76
N PRO A 44 29.77 -4.37 -28.59
CA PRO A 44 29.50 -4.94 -29.89
C PRO A 44 30.77 -4.91 -30.74
N ALA A 45 31.23 -6.09 -31.16
CA ALA A 45 32.40 -6.20 -32.02
C ALA A 45 32.16 -5.40 -33.32
N LYS A 46 33.09 -4.51 -33.67
CA LYS A 46 33.07 -3.81 -34.95
C LYS A 46 33.09 -4.86 -36.07
N PRO A 47 32.29 -4.70 -37.15
CA PRO A 47 32.42 -5.56 -38.31
C PRO A 47 33.84 -5.41 -38.88
N ARG A 48 34.60 -6.51 -38.92
CA ARG A 48 35.83 -6.58 -39.71
C ARG A 48 35.43 -6.64 -41.17
N THR A 49 35.93 -5.71 -41.97
CA THR A 49 35.86 -5.78 -43.42
C THR A 49 36.83 -6.82 -43.94
N ASP A 50 36.32 -7.76 -44.72
CA ASP A 50 37.08 -8.71 -45.53
C ASP A 50 37.87 -7.96 -46.61
N LEU A 51 39.11 -8.38 -46.89
CA LEU A 51 39.91 -7.90 -48.03
C LEU A 51 39.47 -8.57 -49.34
N ALA A 52 38.18 -8.54 -49.64
CA ALA A 52 37.58 -8.96 -50.92
C ALA A 52 36.15 -8.43 -51.03
N GLY A 53 35.99 -7.15 -51.35
CA GLY A 53 34.66 -6.53 -51.45
C GLY A 53 33.83 -7.14 -52.58
N ASN A 54 32.79 -7.92 -52.23
CA ASN A 54 31.75 -8.37 -53.15
C ASN A 54 30.39 -8.47 -52.45
N LYS A 55 29.33 -8.06 -53.15
CA LYS A 55 27.93 -8.16 -52.71
C LYS A 55 27.30 -9.45 -53.24
N CYS A 56 26.42 -10.09 -52.45
CA CYS A 56 25.40 -10.98 -52.99
C CYS A 56 24.08 -10.87 -52.21
N SER A 57 22.98 -11.02 -52.92
CA SER A 57 21.60 -10.95 -52.44
C SER A 57 21.03 -12.32 -52.10
N PRO A 58 20.02 -12.43 -51.20
CA PRO A 58 19.32 -13.69 -50.97
C PRO A 58 18.18 -13.88 -51.98
N THR A 59 18.41 -14.73 -52.98
CA THR A 59 17.34 -15.45 -53.70
C THR A 59 17.32 -16.90 -53.22
N GLY A 60 16.13 -17.46 -53.05
CA GLY A 60 15.93 -18.71 -52.30
C GLY A 60 16.54 -19.96 -52.94
N LEU A 61 16.58 -21.04 -52.16
CA LEU A 61 16.84 -22.40 -52.65
C LEU A 61 15.68 -23.32 -52.30
N ASP A 62 15.08 -23.89 -53.34
CA ASP A 62 14.35 -25.15 -53.26
C ASP A 62 15.31 -26.34 -53.06
N MET A 63 14.70 -27.45 -52.63
CA MET A 63 15.16 -28.85 -52.60
C MET A 63 16.41 -29.22 -53.42
N PHE A 64 17.22 -30.17 -52.90
CA PHE A 64 17.42 -31.49 -53.56
C PHE A 64 18.18 -32.48 -52.65
N TRP A 65 17.71 -33.74 -52.60
CA TRP A 65 18.40 -34.86 -51.94
C TRP A 65 18.82 -35.91 -52.99
N PRO A 66 20.11 -36.29 -53.08
CA PRO A 66 20.52 -37.43 -53.90
C PRO A 66 20.88 -38.65 -53.05
N ASN A 67 20.15 -39.75 -53.25
CA ASN A 67 20.60 -41.08 -52.83
C ASN A 67 21.71 -41.59 -53.75
N ARG A 68 22.90 -41.90 -53.21
CA ARG A 68 23.76 -43.01 -53.69
C ARG A 68 24.49 -43.66 -52.50
N PRO A 69 24.56 -44.99 -52.43
CA PRO A 69 25.33 -45.70 -51.41
C PRO A 69 26.81 -45.79 -51.78
N GLY A 70 27.69 -45.87 -50.77
CA GLY A 70 29.09 -46.27 -50.97
C GLY A 70 30.15 -45.16 -50.94
N GLN A 71 30.14 -44.29 -49.93
CA GLN A 71 31.34 -43.59 -49.47
C GLN A 71 31.24 -43.30 -47.96
N HIS A 72 32.15 -43.85 -47.16
CA HIS A 72 32.23 -43.52 -45.73
C HIS A 72 32.74 -42.08 -45.58
N PRO A 73 32.00 -41.15 -44.94
CA PRO A 73 32.50 -39.82 -44.69
C PRO A 73 33.66 -39.87 -43.69
N SER A 74 34.73 -39.13 -43.98
CA SER A 74 35.88 -39.04 -43.08
C SER A 74 35.47 -38.49 -41.70
N ARG A 75 36.20 -38.88 -40.65
CA ARG A 75 35.90 -38.52 -39.24
C ARG A 75 35.77 -37.01 -38.97
N ARG A 76 36.17 -36.12 -39.91
CA ARG A 76 35.96 -34.67 -39.81
C ARG A 76 34.53 -34.23 -40.19
N ASN A 77 33.88 -34.84 -41.17
CA ASN A 77 32.53 -34.42 -41.59
C ASN A 77 31.40 -34.93 -40.68
N LEU A 78 31.56 -36.12 -40.07
CA LEU A 78 30.61 -36.61 -39.06
C LEU A 78 30.50 -35.66 -37.87
N ARG A 79 31.60 -35.04 -37.44
CA ARG A 79 31.60 -34.09 -36.31
C ARG A 79 30.96 -32.75 -36.67
N ALA A 80 31.09 -32.29 -37.91
CA ALA A 80 30.42 -31.09 -38.39
C ALA A 80 28.89 -31.29 -38.51
N VAL A 81 28.44 -32.41 -39.07
CA VAL A 81 27.00 -32.73 -39.18
C VAL A 81 26.38 -33.05 -37.81
N PHE A 82 27.11 -33.74 -36.93
CA PHE A 82 26.65 -34.00 -35.55
C PHE A 82 26.56 -32.69 -34.75
N ASN A 83 27.54 -31.79 -34.86
CA ASN A 83 27.47 -30.47 -34.22
C ASN A 83 26.39 -29.57 -34.84
N ALA A 84 26.17 -29.60 -36.15
CA ALA A 84 25.06 -28.85 -36.78
C ALA A 84 23.69 -29.39 -36.34
N ARG A 85 23.55 -30.71 -36.17
CA ARG A 85 22.32 -31.35 -35.70
C ARG A 85 22.11 -31.24 -34.19
N LEU A 86 23.18 -31.11 -33.40
CA LEU A 86 23.09 -30.64 -32.01
C LEU A 86 22.68 -29.16 -31.96
N ASN A 87 23.32 -28.27 -32.73
CA ASN A 87 23.00 -26.85 -32.69
C ASN A 87 21.57 -26.56 -33.16
N MET A 88 21.10 -27.18 -34.25
CA MET A 88 19.68 -27.09 -34.65
C MET A 88 18.71 -27.71 -33.62
N GLY A 89 19.17 -28.66 -32.80
CA GLY A 89 18.40 -29.25 -31.69
C GLY A 89 18.59 -28.54 -30.33
N ILE A 90 19.38 -27.47 -30.27
CA ILE A 90 19.64 -26.65 -29.07
C ILE A 90 19.09 -25.23 -29.25
N GLU A 91 18.98 -24.74 -30.50
CA GLU A 91 18.32 -23.47 -30.81
C GLU A 91 16.77 -23.57 -30.78
N GLU A 92 16.19 -24.77 -30.86
CA GLU A 92 14.79 -25.00 -30.49
C GLU A 92 14.65 -25.15 -28.96
N MET A 93 14.07 -24.12 -28.33
CA MET A 93 13.59 -24.05 -26.94
C MET A 93 14.57 -23.68 -25.80
N GLU A 94 15.16 -22.48 -25.86
CA GLU A 94 15.04 -21.55 -24.71
C GLU A 94 14.03 -20.44 -25.05
N SER A 95 12.74 -20.81 -25.15
CA SER A 95 11.67 -19.81 -25.15
C SER A 95 11.59 -19.18 -23.75
N LYS A 96 12.22 -18.02 -23.59
CA LYS A 96 12.21 -17.28 -22.31
C LYS A 96 10.76 -17.10 -21.86
N ASN A 97 10.42 -17.67 -20.70
CA ASN A 97 9.06 -17.67 -20.16
C ASN A 97 8.50 -16.24 -20.11
N LYS A 98 7.28 -16.07 -20.64
CA LYS A 98 6.55 -14.81 -20.61
C LYS A 98 5.38 -14.91 -19.64
N TYR A 99 5.27 -13.91 -18.75
CA TYR A 99 4.28 -13.88 -17.67
C TYR A 99 3.20 -12.82 -17.95
N SER A 100 1.93 -13.21 -18.06
CA SER A 100 0.80 -12.28 -18.16
C SER A 100 0.20 -12.02 -16.77
N ILE A 101 0.28 -10.79 -16.28
CA ILE A 101 -0.20 -10.39 -14.95
C ILE A 101 -1.57 -9.74 -15.09
N ILE A 102 -2.63 -10.48 -14.77
CA ILE A 102 -4.02 -9.98 -14.84
C ILE A 102 -4.35 -9.25 -13.55
N VAL A 103 -4.73 -7.97 -13.68
CA VAL A 103 -5.08 -7.06 -12.60
C VAL A 103 -6.52 -6.56 -12.82
N PRO A 104 -7.53 -7.16 -12.17
CA PRO A 104 -8.90 -6.66 -12.20
C PRO A 104 -9.00 -5.33 -11.44
N THR A 105 -9.78 -4.38 -11.95
CA THR A 105 -9.91 -3.03 -11.39
C THR A 105 -11.36 -2.55 -11.42
N TYR A 106 -11.80 -1.92 -10.32
CA TYR A 106 -13.05 -1.18 -10.23
C TYR A 106 -12.93 -0.10 -9.17
N ASN A 107 -12.86 1.18 -9.56
CA ASN A 107 -12.55 2.33 -8.70
C ASN A 107 -11.16 2.23 -8.02
N GLU A 108 -10.12 2.00 -8.82
CA GLU A 108 -8.75 1.75 -8.36
C GLU A 108 -7.75 2.84 -8.81
N ARG A 109 -8.21 4.06 -9.14
CA ARG A 109 -7.40 5.11 -9.77
C ARG A 109 -6.06 5.39 -9.07
N LEU A 110 -6.05 5.42 -7.75
CA LEU A 110 -4.83 5.67 -6.96
C LEU A 110 -3.93 4.44 -6.90
N ASN A 111 -4.53 3.26 -6.73
CA ASN A 111 -3.79 2.01 -6.54
C ASN A 111 -3.15 1.50 -7.84
N ILE A 112 -3.85 1.62 -8.99
CA ILE A 112 -3.41 1.02 -10.26
C ILE A 112 -2.07 1.58 -10.75
N ALA A 113 -1.81 2.86 -10.52
CA ALA A 113 -0.52 3.48 -10.86
C ALA A 113 0.63 2.89 -10.04
N LEU A 114 0.39 2.72 -8.72
CA LEU A 114 1.39 2.17 -7.80
C LEU A 114 1.62 0.67 -8.04
N ILE A 115 0.57 -0.11 -8.32
CA ILE A 115 0.66 -1.53 -8.72
C ILE A 115 1.52 -1.69 -9.97
N ILE A 116 1.19 -0.98 -11.06
CA ILE A 116 1.92 -1.08 -12.32
C ILE A 116 3.39 -0.74 -12.10
N TYR A 117 3.67 0.38 -11.43
CA TYR A 117 5.03 0.78 -11.09
C TYR A 117 5.78 -0.30 -10.28
N LEU A 118 5.17 -0.83 -9.21
CA LEU A 118 5.80 -1.84 -8.36
C LEU A 118 6.05 -3.15 -9.10
N ILE A 119 5.19 -3.55 -10.05
CA ILE A 119 5.43 -4.70 -10.92
C ILE A 119 6.70 -4.48 -11.76
N PHE A 120 6.84 -3.33 -12.44
CA PHE A 120 8.05 -2.99 -13.20
C PHE A 120 9.31 -2.93 -12.32
N LYS A 121 9.20 -2.36 -11.12
CA LYS A 121 10.30 -2.29 -10.14
C LYS A 121 10.80 -3.67 -9.71
N HIS A 122 9.89 -4.61 -9.46
CA HIS A 122 10.23 -5.93 -8.91
C HIS A 122 10.52 -7.01 -9.95
N LEU A 123 10.22 -6.78 -11.25
CA LEU A 123 10.45 -7.72 -12.34
C LEU A 123 11.37 -7.19 -13.48
N PRO A 124 12.53 -6.55 -13.20
CA PRO A 124 13.32 -5.85 -14.23
C PRO A 124 13.85 -6.75 -15.36
N ASN A 125 14.12 -8.04 -15.08
CA ASN A 125 14.78 -8.96 -16.02
C ASN A 125 13.84 -10.05 -16.59
N VAL A 126 12.54 -9.99 -16.27
CA VAL A 126 11.52 -10.97 -16.67
C VAL A 126 10.76 -10.43 -17.89
N ASP A 127 10.41 -11.31 -18.85
CA ASP A 127 9.46 -10.93 -19.90
C ASP A 127 8.03 -11.05 -19.35
N PHE A 128 7.30 -9.95 -19.33
CA PHE A 128 5.95 -9.92 -18.78
C PHE A 128 5.09 -8.82 -19.41
N GLU A 129 3.78 -9.00 -19.34
CA GLU A 129 2.79 -7.98 -19.67
C GLU A 129 1.77 -7.84 -18.54
N ILE A 130 1.21 -6.65 -18.35
CA ILE A 130 0.18 -6.36 -17.36
C ILE A 130 -1.14 -6.17 -18.10
N ILE A 131 -2.16 -6.95 -17.73
CA ILE A 131 -3.49 -6.92 -18.36
C ILE A 131 -4.47 -6.34 -17.35
N VAL A 132 -4.74 -5.04 -17.48
CA VAL A 132 -5.67 -4.33 -16.61
C VAL A 132 -7.09 -4.54 -17.12
N VAL A 133 -7.87 -5.32 -16.38
CA VAL A 133 -9.28 -5.56 -16.71
C VAL A 133 -10.12 -4.60 -15.88
N ASP A 134 -10.62 -3.53 -16.51
CA ASP A 134 -11.40 -2.49 -15.83
C ASP A 134 -12.90 -2.73 -15.99
N ASP A 135 -13.64 -2.71 -14.89
CA ASP A 135 -15.07 -3.04 -14.84
C ASP A 135 -15.99 -1.82 -15.07
N GLY A 136 -15.51 -0.84 -15.84
CA GLY A 136 -16.24 0.40 -16.16
C GLY A 136 -16.11 1.43 -15.05
N SER A 137 -14.91 1.64 -14.52
CA SER A 137 -14.66 2.53 -13.36
C SER A 137 -14.98 4.00 -13.67
N PRO A 138 -15.97 4.62 -12.99
CA PRO A 138 -16.26 6.06 -13.15
C PRO A 138 -15.19 7.00 -12.55
N ASP A 139 -14.28 6.50 -11.72
CA ASP A 139 -13.30 7.32 -11.00
C ASP A 139 -12.12 7.83 -11.86
N GLY A 140 -12.01 7.39 -13.13
CA GLY A 140 -10.89 7.70 -14.00
C GLY A 140 -9.71 6.71 -13.95
N THR A 141 -9.90 5.51 -13.38
CA THR A 141 -8.92 4.41 -13.41
C THR A 141 -8.39 4.16 -14.83
N GLN A 142 -9.28 4.08 -15.82
CA GLN A 142 -8.90 3.84 -17.22
C GLN A 142 -7.97 4.93 -17.80
N ASP A 143 -8.13 6.19 -17.39
CA ASP A 143 -7.32 7.30 -17.92
C ASP A 143 -5.91 7.30 -17.35
N ILE A 144 -5.76 6.88 -16.08
CA ILE A 144 -4.45 6.60 -15.49
C ILE A 144 -3.78 5.43 -16.22
N VAL A 145 -4.51 4.36 -16.53
CA VAL A 145 -3.93 3.24 -17.29
C VAL A 145 -3.49 3.70 -18.68
N LYS A 146 -4.30 4.46 -19.43
CA LYS A 146 -3.92 5.04 -20.75
C LYS A 146 -2.64 5.90 -20.65
N GLN A 147 -2.50 6.71 -19.61
CA GLN A 147 -1.27 7.47 -19.36
C GLN A 147 -0.07 6.54 -19.16
N LEU A 148 -0.23 5.46 -18.39
CA LEU A 148 0.81 4.45 -18.16
C LEU A 148 1.12 3.59 -19.40
N GLN A 149 0.16 3.42 -20.31
CA GLN A 149 0.42 2.81 -21.63
C GLN A 149 1.35 3.68 -22.48
N SER A 150 1.22 5.01 -22.44
CA SER A 150 2.14 5.93 -23.12
C SER A 150 3.56 5.93 -22.53
N VAL A 151 3.71 5.46 -21.29
CA VAL A 151 4.98 5.33 -20.57
C VAL A 151 5.67 4.00 -20.89
N TYR A 152 4.98 2.90 -20.60
CA TYR A 152 5.56 1.56 -20.59
C TYR A 152 5.35 0.79 -21.91
N GLY A 153 4.52 1.33 -22.81
CA GLY A 153 4.13 0.70 -24.07
C GLY A 153 2.82 -0.09 -23.96
N GLU A 154 1.95 0.07 -24.96
CA GLU A 154 0.67 -0.65 -25.08
C GLU A 154 0.84 -2.18 -25.19
N ASN A 155 2.03 -2.65 -25.56
CA ASN A 155 2.43 -4.05 -25.58
C ASN A 155 2.89 -4.60 -24.22
N ARG A 156 3.16 -3.74 -23.23
CA ARG A 156 3.53 -4.13 -21.86
C ARG A 156 2.42 -3.85 -20.85
N VAL A 157 1.58 -2.84 -21.10
CA VAL A 157 0.38 -2.53 -20.31
C VAL A 157 -0.83 -2.55 -21.24
N LEU A 158 -1.72 -3.52 -21.05
CA LEU A 158 -2.89 -3.76 -21.88
C LEU A 158 -4.15 -3.38 -21.09
N LEU A 159 -4.76 -2.24 -21.42
CA LEU A 159 -6.10 -1.91 -20.92
C LEU A 159 -7.16 -2.74 -21.64
N ARG A 160 -8.00 -3.46 -20.88
CA ARG A 160 -9.09 -4.32 -21.38
C ARG A 160 -10.40 -3.99 -20.65
N PRO A 161 -11.05 -2.86 -21.00
CA PRO A 161 -12.22 -2.36 -20.31
C PRO A 161 -13.44 -3.23 -20.61
N ARG A 162 -14.36 -3.28 -19.65
CA ARG A 162 -15.66 -3.98 -19.71
C ARG A 162 -16.78 -2.97 -19.44
N PRO A 163 -18.00 -3.18 -19.96
CA PRO A 163 -19.05 -2.17 -19.89
C PRO A 163 -19.62 -1.93 -18.48
N LYS A 164 -19.43 -2.87 -17.54
CA LYS A 164 -19.86 -2.78 -16.15
C LYS A 164 -19.17 -3.85 -15.29
N LYS A 165 -19.41 -3.80 -13.98
CA LYS A 165 -18.99 -4.83 -13.02
C LYS A 165 -19.73 -6.16 -13.27
N LEU A 166 -19.04 -7.11 -13.90
CA LEU A 166 -19.58 -8.44 -14.28
C LEU A 166 -19.08 -9.57 -13.36
N GLY A 167 -18.38 -9.22 -12.28
CA GLY A 167 -17.84 -10.15 -11.29
C GLY A 167 -16.37 -10.53 -11.54
N LEU A 168 -15.72 -11.01 -10.47
CA LEU A 168 -14.27 -11.22 -10.44
C LEU A 168 -13.81 -12.39 -11.33
N GLY A 169 -14.45 -13.55 -11.25
CA GLY A 169 -14.11 -14.70 -12.10
C GLY A 169 -14.25 -14.40 -13.60
N THR A 170 -15.27 -13.63 -14.00
CA THR A 170 -15.42 -13.21 -15.41
C THR A 170 -14.37 -12.18 -15.83
N ALA A 171 -13.81 -11.40 -14.89
CA ALA A 171 -12.68 -10.50 -15.16
C ALA A 171 -11.41 -11.31 -15.49
N TYR A 172 -11.14 -12.36 -14.72
CA TYR A 172 -10.02 -13.27 -14.99
C TYR A 172 -10.18 -14.00 -16.33
N ILE A 173 -11.38 -14.52 -16.65
CA ILE A 173 -11.65 -15.11 -17.98
C ILE A 173 -11.41 -14.07 -19.10
N HIS A 174 -11.82 -12.82 -18.90
CA HIS A 174 -11.60 -11.75 -19.89
C HIS A 174 -10.11 -11.38 -20.05
N GLY A 175 -9.35 -11.32 -18.96
CA GLY A 175 -7.90 -11.10 -19.00
C GLY A 175 -7.16 -12.26 -19.67
N LEU A 176 -7.56 -13.51 -19.37
CA LEU A 176 -6.95 -14.74 -19.88
C LEU A 176 -7.05 -14.86 -21.41
N LYS A 177 -8.17 -14.44 -22.00
CA LYS A 177 -8.35 -14.33 -23.46
C LYS A 177 -7.35 -13.39 -24.14
N HIS A 178 -6.75 -12.46 -23.38
CA HIS A 178 -5.76 -11.51 -23.86
C HIS A 178 -4.33 -11.82 -23.37
N ALA A 179 -4.14 -12.89 -22.59
CA ALA A 179 -2.84 -13.32 -22.11
C ALA A 179 -2.05 -14.03 -23.21
N SER A 180 -0.89 -13.48 -23.55
CA SER A 180 0.06 -14.09 -24.50
C SER A 180 1.18 -14.89 -23.82
N GLY A 181 1.35 -14.74 -22.50
CA GLY A 181 2.32 -15.48 -21.71
C GLY A 181 1.98 -16.96 -21.54
N ASN A 182 3.00 -17.80 -21.39
CA ASN A 182 2.83 -19.21 -21.03
C ASN A 182 2.53 -19.41 -19.54
N PHE A 183 2.80 -18.40 -18.72
CA PHE A 183 2.37 -18.30 -17.33
C PHE A 183 1.44 -17.10 -17.12
N VAL A 184 0.48 -17.25 -16.22
CA VAL A 184 -0.50 -16.21 -15.88
C VAL A 184 -0.48 -15.98 -14.38
N VAL A 185 -0.31 -14.73 -13.97
CA VAL A 185 -0.48 -14.32 -12.57
C VAL A 185 -1.83 -13.64 -12.44
N ILE A 186 -2.59 -14.00 -11.40
CA ILE A 186 -3.77 -13.25 -10.97
C ILE A 186 -3.45 -12.52 -9.66
N MET A 187 -3.77 -11.23 -9.59
CA MET A 187 -3.60 -10.44 -8.37
C MET A 187 -4.62 -9.29 -8.29
N ASP A 188 -4.99 -8.93 -7.07
CA ASP A 188 -5.89 -7.81 -6.81
C ASP A 188 -5.13 -6.46 -6.88
N ALA A 189 -5.83 -5.39 -7.29
CA ALA A 189 -5.23 -4.07 -7.48
C ALA A 189 -5.00 -3.28 -6.17
N ASP A 190 -5.61 -3.66 -5.05
CA ASP A 190 -5.72 -2.82 -3.83
C ASP A 190 -4.47 -2.81 -2.91
N LEU A 191 -3.32 -3.23 -3.45
CA LEU A 191 -2.01 -3.36 -2.78
C LEU A 191 -1.93 -4.38 -1.63
N SER A 192 -3.03 -5.06 -1.28
CA SER A 192 -3.01 -6.21 -0.34
C SER A 192 -2.05 -7.33 -0.80
N HIS A 193 -1.82 -7.39 -2.12
CA HIS A 193 -0.89 -8.29 -2.79
C HIS A 193 0.32 -7.52 -3.31
N HIS A 194 1.41 -7.48 -2.52
CA HIS A 194 2.58 -6.70 -2.87
C HIS A 194 3.38 -7.35 -4.04
N PRO A 195 3.68 -6.64 -5.15
CA PRO A 195 4.42 -7.19 -6.29
C PRO A 195 5.81 -7.75 -5.99
N LYS A 196 6.41 -7.43 -4.82
CA LYS A 196 7.69 -7.99 -4.36
C LYS A 196 7.74 -9.53 -4.37
N TYR A 197 6.59 -10.19 -4.15
CA TYR A 197 6.52 -11.65 -4.13
C TYR A 197 6.48 -12.30 -5.53
N LEU A 198 6.28 -11.53 -6.61
CA LEU A 198 6.25 -12.07 -7.98
C LEU A 198 7.56 -12.76 -8.35
N ALA A 199 8.71 -12.18 -7.97
CA ALA A 199 10.02 -12.79 -8.17
C ALA A 199 10.14 -14.12 -7.43
N SER A 200 9.64 -14.21 -6.19
CA SER A 200 9.59 -15.45 -5.42
C SER A 200 8.64 -16.49 -6.01
N PHE A 201 7.51 -16.08 -6.60
CA PHE A 201 6.58 -16.99 -7.27
C PHE A 201 7.21 -17.60 -8.52
N ILE A 202 7.85 -16.77 -9.34
CA ILE A 202 8.59 -17.20 -10.55
C ILE A 202 9.72 -18.15 -10.16
N LYS A 203 10.56 -17.76 -9.20
CA LYS A 203 11.65 -18.61 -8.67
C LYS A 203 11.11 -19.96 -8.18
N LYS A 204 10.04 -19.96 -7.37
CA LYS A 204 9.43 -21.19 -6.84
C LYS A 204 8.87 -22.08 -7.96
N GLN A 205 8.24 -21.49 -8.98
CA GLN A 205 7.73 -22.20 -10.13
C GLN A 205 8.86 -22.88 -10.93
N MET A 206 9.97 -22.15 -11.17
CA MET A 206 11.14 -22.70 -11.85
C MET A 206 11.82 -23.81 -11.05
N GLU A 207 11.95 -23.66 -9.73
CA GLU A 207 12.54 -24.66 -8.83
C GLU A 207 11.72 -25.96 -8.74
N THR A 208 10.39 -25.86 -8.63
CA THR A 208 9.54 -27.04 -8.37
C THR A 208 8.84 -27.59 -9.61
N GLY A 209 8.87 -26.87 -10.74
CA GLY A 209 8.09 -27.20 -11.94
C GLY A 209 6.57 -27.11 -11.75
N ALA A 210 6.11 -26.49 -10.65
CA ALA A 210 4.70 -26.47 -10.25
C ALA A 210 3.78 -25.89 -11.33
N ASP A 211 2.57 -26.42 -11.37
CA ASP A 211 1.47 -25.96 -12.21
C ASP A 211 0.84 -24.69 -11.65
N ILE A 212 0.84 -24.56 -10.32
CA ILE A 212 0.31 -23.42 -9.57
C ILE A 212 1.29 -23.06 -8.45
N VAL A 213 1.62 -21.78 -8.31
CA VAL A 213 2.26 -21.23 -7.11
C VAL A 213 1.30 -20.26 -6.45
N THR A 214 0.94 -20.52 -5.18
CA THR A 214 0.04 -19.67 -4.40
C THR A 214 0.77 -18.92 -3.31
N GLY A 215 0.40 -17.66 -3.09
CA GLY A 215 0.73 -16.95 -1.87
C GLY A 215 -0.05 -17.52 -0.69
N THR A 216 0.58 -17.61 0.47
CA THR A 216 -0.05 -18.04 1.72
C THR A 216 0.32 -17.12 2.87
N ARG A 217 -0.69 -16.78 3.68
CA ARG A 217 -0.54 -15.99 4.92
C ARG A 217 -0.23 -16.86 6.14
N TYR A 218 -0.17 -18.18 5.98
CA TYR A 218 -0.35 -19.14 7.07
C TYR A 218 0.81 -20.11 7.31
N VAL A 219 1.75 -20.22 6.37
CA VAL A 219 3.04 -20.92 6.59
C VAL A 219 4.06 -20.01 7.27
N LYS A 220 5.13 -20.59 7.80
CA LYS A 220 6.23 -19.84 8.44
C LYS A 220 6.79 -18.76 7.49
N GLY A 221 6.85 -17.51 7.97
CA GLY A 221 7.24 -16.34 7.18
C GLY A 221 6.09 -15.62 6.46
N GLY A 222 4.90 -16.23 6.37
CA GLY A 222 3.67 -15.55 5.97
C GLY A 222 3.03 -14.82 7.15
N GLY A 223 2.12 -13.89 6.88
CA GLY A 223 1.38 -13.21 7.95
C GLY A 223 0.41 -12.14 7.47
N VAL A 224 -0.25 -11.47 8.41
CA VAL A 224 -1.25 -10.43 8.12
C VAL A 224 -1.09 -9.22 9.05
N HIS A 225 -0.92 -8.04 8.44
CA HIS A 225 -0.75 -6.75 9.12
C HIS A 225 -2.01 -5.87 9.01
N GLY A 226 -2.24 -5.00 9.98
CA GLY A 226 -3.41 -4.12 10.06
C GLY A 226 -4.70 -4.78 10.60
N TRP A 227 -4.80 -6.11 10.62
CA TRP A 227 -6.00 -6.79 11.09
C TRP A 227 -6.09 -6.88 12.62
N ASN A 228 -7.28 -6.57 13.16
CA ASN A 228 -7.62 -6.84 14.56
C ASN A 228 -7.68 -8.35 14.86
N LEU A 229 -7.59 -8.70 16.14
CA LEU A 229 -7.52 -10.10 16.58
C LEU A 229 -8.75 -10.92 16.14
N MET A 230 -9.95 -10.34 16.22
CA MET A 230 -11.19 -11.01 15.80
C MET A 230 -11.16 -11.38 14.31
N ARG A 231 -10.76 -10.46 13.42
CA ARG A 231 -10.67 -10.72 11.98
C ARG A 231 -9.59 -11.76 11.64
N LYS A 232 -8.46 -11.73 12.35
CA LYS A 232 -7.42 -12.79 12.26
C LYS A 232 -8.01 -14.15 12.64
N LEU A 233 -8.74 -14.23 13.75
CA LEU A 233 -9.36 -15.47 14.25
C LEU A 233 -10.46 -15.98 13.29
N THR A 234 -11.38 -15.12 12.86
CA THR A 234 -12.45 -15.48 11.89
C THR A 234 -11.87 -16.00 10.59
N SER A 235 -10.85 -15.33 10.03
CA SER A 235 -10.22 -15.75 8.78
C SER A 235 -9.45 -17.07 8.93
N ARG A 236 -8.73 -17.25 10.04
CA ARG A 236 -8.02 -18.50 10.35
C ARG A 236 -8.99 -19.66 10.53
N GLY A 237 -10.06 -19.47 11.30
CA GLY A 237 -11.12 -20.47 11.53
C GLY A 237 -11.85 -20.86 10.24
N ALA A 238 -12.20 -19.88 9.40
CA ALA A 238 -12.81 -20.13 8.10
C ALA A 238 -11.88 -20.95 7.18
N ASN A 239 -10.58 -20.65 7.15
CA ASN A 239 -9.61 -21.41 6.36
C ASN A 239 -9.38 -22.82 6.90
N VAL A 240 -9.30 -23.01 8.23
CA VAL A 240 -9.19 -24.34 8.86
C VAL A 240 -10.41 -25.19 8.52
N LEU A 241 -11.63 -24.64 8.62
CA LEU A 241 -12.86 -25.34 8.23
C LEU A 241 -12.80 -25.82 6.77
N ALA A 242 -12.30 -24.98 5.86
CA ALA A 242 -12.17 -25.34 4.46
C ALA A 242 -11.08 -26.40 4.20
N GLN A 243 -9.96 -26.35 4.93
CA GLN A 243 -8.93 -27.38 4.88
C GLN A 243 -9.45 -28.74 5.34
N THR A 244 -10.13 -28.79 6.48
CA THR A 244 -10.66 -30.03 7.04
C THR A 244 -11.75 -30.64 6.17
N LEU A 245 -12.66 -29.81 5.60
CA LEU A 245 -13.78 -30.30 4.81
C LEU A 245 -13.42 -30.66 3.35
N LEU A 246 -12.47 -29.93 2.74
CA LEU A 246 -12.17 -30.06 1.31
C LEU A 246 -10.82 -30.74 1.00
N TRP A 247 -9.96 -30.91 2.02
CA TRP A 247 -8.65 -31.56 1.98
C TRP A 247 -7.78 -31.26 0.72
N PRO A 248 -7.52 -29.97 0.39
CA PRO A 248 -6.85 -29.62 -0.87
C PRO A 248 -5.31 -29.76 -0.84
N GLY A 249 -4.71 -30.11 0.30
CA GLY A 249 -3.24 -30.17 0.45
C GLY A 249 -2.52 -28.80 0.43
N VAL A 250 -3.24 -27.70 0.63
CA VAL A 250 -2.74 -26.30 0.54
C VAL A 250 -3.04 -25.54 1.83
N SER A 251 -2.13 -24.67 2.28
CA SER A 251 -2.25 -23.97 3.57
C SER A 251 -3.25 -22.80 3.55
N ASP A 252 -3.45 -22.16 2.40
CA ASP A 252 -4.33 -20.98 2.24
C ASP A 252 -5.25 -21.14 1.02
N LEU A 253 -6.52 -21.48 1.25
CA LEU A 253 -7.51 -21.61 0.16
C LEU A 253 -8.10 -20.27 -0.26
N THR A 254 -7.92 -19.23 0.56
CA THR A 254 -8.69 -17.98 0.49
C THR A 254 -7.89 -16.79 -0.03
N GLY A 255 -6.57 -16.89 -0.12
CA GLY A 255 -5.73 -15.94 -0.86
C GLY A 255 -5.92 -16.07 -2.37
N SER A 256 -6.10 -14.94 -3.07
CA SER A 256 -6.28 -14.86 -4.53
C SER A 256 -4.97 -14.74 -5.33
N PHE A 257 -3.88 -14.33 -4.68
CA PHE A 257 -2.60 -14.04 -5.36
C PHE A 257 -1.84 -15.31 -5.75
N ARG A 258 -1.85 -15.62 -7.05
CA ARG A 258 -1.42 -16.91 -7.58
C ARG A 258 -0.81 -16.79 -8.97
N LEU A 259 0.20 -17.61 -9.24
CA LEU A 259 0.80 -17.84 -10.55
C LEU A 259 0.37 -19.23 -11.04
N TYR A 260 -0.05 -19.31 -12.30
CA TYR A 260 -0.51 -20.53 -12.96
C TYR A 260 0.29 -20.75 -14.26
N LYS A 261 0.47 -22.02 -14.69
CA LYS A 261 0.63 -22.33 -16.12
C LYS A 261 -0.65 -21.93 -16.85
N LYS A 262 -0.56 -21.30 -18.03
CA LYS A 262 -1.73 -20.76 -18.74
C LYS A 262 -2.81 -21.82 -19.00
N SER A 263 -2.43 -22.98 -19.53
CA SER A 263 -3.35 -24.10 -19.81
C SER A 263 -4.07 -24.63 -18.56
N VAL A 264 -3.38 -24.63 -17.41
CA VAL A 264 -3.95 -25.05 -16.11
C VAL A 264 -4.98 -24.04 -15.63
N LEU A 265 -4.72 -22.74 -15.82
CA LEU A 265 -5.71 -21.71 -15.50
C LEU A 265 -6.95 -21.81 -16.40
N GLU A 266 -6.78 -22.06 -17.71
CA GLU A 266 -7.87 -22.25 -18.68
C GLU A 266 -8.76 -23.47 -18.33
N ASP A 267 -8.14 -24.60 -17.99
CA ASP A 267 -8.85 -25.82 -17.60
C ASP A 267 -9.54 -25.72 -16.22
N VAL A 268 -8.90 -25.07 -15.23
CA VAL A 268 -9.52 -24.87 -13.91
C VAL A 268 -10.68 -23.88 -14.01
N ILE A 269 -10.47 -22.71 -14.62
CA ILE A 269 -11.45 -21.62 -14.64
C ILE A 269 -12.71 -21.94 -15.46
N SER A 270 -12.57 -22.72 -16.54
CA SER A 270 -13.71 -23.18 -17.35
C SER A 270 -14.63 -24.15 -16.61
N SER A 271 -14.13 -24.80 -15.56
CA SER A 271 -14.92 -25.71 -14.72
C SER A 271 -15.52 -25.03 -13.48
N CYS A 272 -15.17 -23.78 -13.17
CA CYS A 272 -15.70 -23.05 -12.01
C CYS A 272 -17.15 -22.56 -12.24
N VAL A 273 -18.02 -22.76 -11.25
CA VAL A 273 -19.42 -22.32 -11.29
C VAL A 273 -19.69 -21.17 -10.30
N SER A 274 -18.89 -21.08 -9.23
CA SER A 274 -19.09 -20.12 -8.15
C SER A 274 -18.75 -18.69 -8.55
N LYS A 275 -19.38 -17.73 -7.86
CA LYS A 275 -19.11 -16.31 -7.94
C LYS A 275 -18.54 -15.81 -6.61
N GLY A 276 -18.17 -14.52 -6.55
CA GLY A 276 -17.70 -13.89 -5.32
C GLY A 276 -16.43 -14.53 -4.75
N TYR A 277 -16.34 -14.58 -3.42
CA TYR A 277 -15.18 -15.09 -2.69
C TYR A 277 -14.97 -16.61 -2.86
N VAL A 278 -16.06 -17.38 -2.99
CA VAL A 278 -16.03 -18.85 -3.14
C VAL A 278 -15.28 -19.28 -4.40
N PHE A 279 -15.32 -18.49 -5.47
CA PHE A 279 -14.59 -18.73 -6.71
C PHE A 279 -13.09 -19.02 -6.48
N GLN A 280 -12.43 -18.27 -5.60
CA GLN A 280 -11.00 -18.44 -5.34
C GLN A 280 -10.69 -19.75 -4.62
N MET A 281 -11.58 -20.20 -3.74
CA MET A 281 -11.47 -21.50 -3.06
C MET A 281 -11.75 -22.65 -4.05
N GLU A 282 -12.81 -22.52 -4.86
CA GLU A 282 -13.17 -23.51 -5.89
C GLU A 282 -12.03 -23.78 -6.86
N MET A 283 -11.29 -22.74 -7.29
CA MET A 283 -10.14 -22.90 -8.19
C MET A 283 -9.07 -23.84 -7.62
N ILE A 284 -8.64 -23.66 -6.36
CA ILE A 284 -7.61 -24.52 -5.75
C ILE A 284 -8.14 -25.93 -5.52
N VAL A 285 -9.37 -26.06 -5.02
CA VAL A 285 -10.00 -27.36 -4.75
C VAL A 285 -10.13 -28.19 -6.04
N ARG A 286 -10.55 -27.56 -7.14
CA ARG A 286 -10.60 -28.21 -8.46
C ARG A 286 -9.21 -28.53 -9.00
N ALA A 287 -8.23 -27.66 -8.80
CA ALA A 287 -6.87 -27.91 -9.24
C ALA A 287 -6.24 -29.13 -8.53
N THR A 288 -6.38 -29.24 -7.20
CA THR A 288 -5.94 -30.42 -6.46
C THR A 288 -6.65 -31.69 -6.95
N ARG A 289 -7.97 -31.64 -7.17
CA ARG A 289 -8.75 -32.80 -7.67
C ARG A 289 -8.34 -33.25 -9.07
N LYS A 290 -7.86 -32.34 -9.92
CA LYS A 290 -7.30 -32.65 -11.24
C LYS A 290 -5.83 -33.10 -11.18
N GLY A 291 -5.25 -33.21 -9.99
CA GLY A 291 -3.88 -33.71 -9.78
C GLY A 291 -2.77 -32.68 -10.06
N TYR A 292 -3.10 -31.40 -10.22
CA TYR A 292 -2.10 -30.37 -10.50
C TYR A 292 -1.15 -30.12 -9.32
N LYS A 293 0.13 -29.93 -9.62
CA LYS A 293 1.18 -29.69 -8.62
C LYS A 293 1.12 -28.25 -8.13
N ILE A 294 0.71 -28.08 -6.88
CA ILE A 294 0.65 -26.77 -6.21
C ILE A 294 1.90 -26.58 -5.35
N SER A 295 2.46 -25.36 -5.32
CA SER A 295 3.53 -24.94 -4.43
C SER A 295 3.17 -23.64 -3.72
N GLU A 296 3.71 -23.44 -2.52
CA GLU A 296 3.37 -22.30 -1.67
C GLU A 296 4.56 -21.35 -1.48
N VAL A 297 4.27 -20.06 -1.41
CA VAL A 297 5.21 -18.99 -1.05
C VAL A 297 4.63 -18.19 0.12
N PRO A 298 5.36 -18.02 1.24
CA PRO A 298 4.92 -17.13 2.32
C PRO A 298 4.77 -15.68 1.82
N ILE A 299 3.61 -15.09 2.06
CA ILE A 299 3.36 -13.67 1.77
C ILE A 299 2.84 -12.94 3.01
N THR A 300 3.15 -11.65 3.08
CA THR A 300 2.55 -10.72 4.02
C THR A 300 1.38 -10.03 3.35
N PHE A 301 0.17 -10.28 3.86
CA PHE A 301 -1.02 -9.56 3.45
C PHE A 301 -1.17 -8.31 4.32
N VAL A 302 -1.53 -7.19 3.71
CA VAL A 302 -1.79 -5.90 4.38
C VAL A 302 -3.20 -5.48 4.02
N ASP A 303 -3.89 -4.77 4.90
CA ASP A 303 -5.17 -4.17 4.50
C ASP A 303 -4.98 -3.11 3.41
N ARG A 304 -5.92 -3.10 2.48
CA ARG A 304 -6.03 -2.14 1.37
C ARG A 304 -5.81 -0.69 1.82
N VAL A 305 -4.89 -0.01 1.15
CA VAL A 305 -4.46 1.37 1.47
C VAL A 305 -5.58 2.38 1.21
N TYR A 306 -6.41 2.13 0.19
CA TYR A 306 -7.58 2.94 -0.16
C TYR A 306 -8.77 2.02 -0.45
N GLY A 307 -9.99 2.47 -0.10
CA GLY A 307 -11.25 1.74 -0.31
C GLY A 307 -11.78 1.05 0.96
N THR A 308 -13.09 0.75 0.98
CA THR A 308 -13.77 0.13 2.14
C THR A 308 -13.97 -1.37 1.97
N SER A 309 -13.68 -2.15 3.02
CA SER A 309 -13.92 -3.59 3.04
C SER A 309 -15.35 -3.91 3.45
N LYS A 310 -16.11 -4.62 2.60
CA LYS A 310 -17.52 -5.02 2.87
C LYS A 310 -17.67 -6.53 3.05
N LEU A 311 -17.05 -7.09 4.09
CA LEU A 311 -17.38 -8.45 4.54
C LEU A 311 -18.72 -8.45 5.27
N GLY A 312 -19.80 -8.73 4.54
CA GLY A 312 -21.17 -8.78 5.05
C GLY A 312 -21.63 -10.19 5.40
N GLY A 313 -22.71 -10.31 6.20
CA GLY A 313 -23.27 -11.61 6.58
C GLY A 313 -23.71 -12.49 5.40
N SER A 314 -24.10 -11.88 4.27
CA SER A 314 -24.39 -12.58 3.02
C SER A 314 -23.20 -13.35 2.46
N GLU A 315 -21.98 -12.80 2.58
CA GLU A 315 -20.76 -13.45 2.09
C GLU A 315 -20.39 -14.68 2.93
N ILE A 316 -20.70 -14.66 4.24
CA ILE A 316 -20.54 -15.82 5.14
C ILE A 316 -21.49 -16.96 4.72
N VAL A 317 -22.75 -16.63 4.40
CA VAL A 317 -23.72 -17.63 3.91
C VAL A 317 -23.34 -18.19 2.56
N GLU A 318 -22.86 -17.37 1.62
CA GLU A 318 -22.30 -17.85 0.34
C GLU A 318 -21.07 -18.75 0.56
N TYR A 319 -20.16 -18.37 1.48
CA TYR A 319 -18.99 -19.17 1.82
C TYR A 319 -19.35 -20.56 2.34
N LEU A 320 -20.28 -20.64 3.29
CA LEU A 320 -20.76 -21.92 3.83
C LEU A 320 -21.48 -22.77 2.77
N LYS A 321 -22.35 -22.16 1.94
CA LYS A 321 -22.98 -22.86 0.80
C LYS A 321 -21.96 -23.38 -0.21
N GLY A 322 -20.91 -22.60 -0.47
CA GLY A 322 -19.78 -22.97 -1.31
C GLY A 322 -19.01 -24.17 -0.75
N LEU A 323 -18.72 -24.16 0.55
CA LEU A 323 -18.11 -25.29 1.26
C LEU A 323 -18.94 -26.57 1.10
N PHE A 324 -20.25 -26.53 1.40
CA PHE A 324 -21.14 -27.69 1.27
C PHE A 324 -21.27 -28.18 -0.17
N THR A 325 -21.29 -27.26 -1.15
CA THR A 325 -21.39 -27.63 -2.56
C THR A 325 -20.10 -28.31 -3.02
N LEU A 326 -18.93 -27.73 -2.70
CA LEU A 326 -17.64 -28.31 -3.05
C LEU A 326 -17.40 -29.64 -2.32
N SER A 327 -17.88 -29.82 -1.08
CA SER A 327 -17.82 -31.09 -0.35
C SER A 327 -18.73 -32.16 -0.96
N ASN A 328 -19.92 -31.79 -1.43
CA ASN A 328 -20.85 -32.75 -2.05
C ASN A 328 -20.41 -33.17 -3.46
N PHE A 329 -19.58 -32.37 -4.14
CA PHE A 329 -18.83 -32.80 -5.34
C PHE A 329 -17.56 -33.62 -5.03
N VAL A 330 -17.34 -34.05 -3.78
CA VAL A 330 -16.30 -35.05 -3.44
C VAL A 330 -16.89 -36.44 -3.61
N HIS A 331 -16.54 -37.11 -4.71
CA HIS A 331 -16.37 -38.56 -4.64
C HIS A 331 -15.00 -38.81 -4.02
N PHE A 332 -14.94 -39.57 -2.93
CA PHE A 332 -13.66 -39.99 -2.36
C PHE A 332 -12.98 -40.93 -3.38
N PRO A 333 -11.76 -40.63 -3.87
CA PRO A 333 -11.00 -41.64 -4.60
C PRO A 333 -10.71 -42.80 -3.65
N ASP A 334 -10.87 -44.04 -4.14
CA ASP A 334 -10.87 -45.25 -3.33
C ASP A 334 -9.69 -45.31 -2.35
N LEU A 335 -9.99 -45.20 -1.06
CA LEU A 335 -9.06 -45.65 -0.02
C LEU A 335 -8.92 -47.17 -0.15
N PRO A 336 -7.72 -47.74 -0.01
CA PRO A 336 -7.52 -49.18 -0.08
C PRO A 336 -8.38 -49.88 0.98
N LYS A 337 -9.27 -50.77 0.53
CA LYS A 337 -10.24 -51.48 1.38
C LYS A 337 -9.55 -52.45 2.34
N THR A 338 -9.18 -51.98 3.52
CA THR A 338 -8.84 -52.83 4.66
C THR A 338 -9.33 -52.26 5.99
N SER A 339 -10.07 -53.09 6.74
CA SER A 339 -10.49 -52.95 8.15
C SER A 339 -11.72 -52.05 8.46
N PRO A 340 -12.48 -52.36 9.53
CA PRO A 340 -13.87 -51.91 9.69
C PRO A 340 -13.98 -50.52 10.33
N VAL A 341 -14.13 -49.48 9.51
CA VAL A 341 -14.38 -48.09 9.95
C VAL A 341 -15.63 -47.47 9.29
N ASP A 342 -16.26 -48.17 8.33
CA ASP A 342 -17.28 -47.63 7.43
C ASP A 342 -18.58 -47.15 8.12
N ASP A 343 -18.91 -47.65 9.31
CA ASP A 343 -20.10 -47.20 10.06
C ASP A 343 -19.89 -45.90 10.86
N ALA A 344 -18.66 -45.44 11.03
CA ALA A 344 -18.38 -44.17 11.74
C ALA A 344 -18.64 -42.92 10.88
N MET A 345 -18.64 -43.05 9.54
CA MET A 345 -18.63 -41.92 8.60
C MET A 345 -20.00 -41.32 8.26
N LYS A 346 -21.10 -41.88 8.79
CA LYS A 346 -22.48 -41.36 8.56
C LYS A 346 -22.91 -40.26 9.56
N ALA A 347 -22.07 -39.94 10.56
CA ALA A 347 -22.41 -39.00 11.65
C ALA A 347 -21.65 -37.65 11.62
N THR A 348 -20.96 -37.35 10.53
CA THR A 348 -19.89 -36.32 10.48
C THR A 348 -20.36 -34.85 10.50
N PRO A 349 -21.42 -34.40 9.79
CA PRO A 349 -21.71 -32.96 9.70
C PRO A 349 -22.16 -32.35 11.05
N LEU A 350 -22.84 -33.13 11.90
CA LEU A 350 -23.31 -32.66 13.21
C LEU A 350 -22.16 -32.52 14.22
N LYS A 351 -21.16 -33.42 14.16
CA LYS A 351 -19.95 -33.34 15.00
C LYS A 351 -19.06 -32.15 14.64
N CYS A 352 -18.97 -31.79 13.35
CA CYS A 352 -18.26 -30.57 12.91
C CYS A 352 -18.95 -29.28 13.39
N LEU A 353 -20.29 -29.23 13.41
CA LEU A 353 -21.06 -28.13 14.00
C LEU A 353 -20.84 -28.02 15.52
N LEU A 354 -20.75 -29.15 16.22
CA LEU A 354 -20.44 -29.19 17.66
C LEU A 354 -19.01 -28.70 17.95
N LEU A 355 -18.02 -29.10 17.14
CA LEU A 355 -16.65 -28.58 17.23
C LEU A 355 -16.58 -27.07 16.99
N LEU A 356 -17.38 -26.53 16.05
CA LEU A 356 -17.49 -25.09 15.82
C LEU A 356 -18.08 -24.36 17.05
N ALA A 357 -19.10 -24.94 17.69
CA ALA A 357 -19.68 -24.41 18.92
C ALA A 357 -18.68 -24.44 20.10
N ILE A 358 -17.88 -25.50 20.23
CA ILE A 358 -16.83 -25.62 21.25
C ILE A 358 -15.72 -24.58 21.04
N VAL A 359 -15.27 -24.38 19.79
CA VAL A 359 -14.26 -23.36 19.45
C VAL A 359 -14.77 -21.93 19.64
N LEU A 360 -16.09 -21.69 19.49
CA LEU A 360 -16.72 -20.40 19.78
C LEU A 360 -17.02 -20.19 21.28
N ALA A 361 -17.09 -21.27 22.08
CA ALA A 361 -17.35 -21.22 23.52
C ALA A 361 -16.07 -21.22 24.39
N ALA A 362 -14.93 -21.65 23.86
CA ALA A 362 -13.65 -21.72 24.57
C ALA A 362 -12.99 -20.34 24.74
N ASN A 363 -13.56 -19.51 25.61
CA ASN A 363 -12.87 -18.36 26.20
C ASN A 363 -11.87 -18.81 27.28
N SER A 364 -10.81 -18.02 27.45
CA SER A 364 -9.78 -18.10 28.50
C SER A 364 -8.60 -19.04 28.23
N SER A 365 -7.42 -18.42 28.12
CA SER A 365 -6.10 -18.96 28.50
C SER A 365 -5.55 -20.17 27.72
N HIS A 366 -4.38 -19.98 27.11
CA HIS A 366 -3.11 -20.69 27.41
C HIS A 366 -2.06 -20.29 26.37
N ALA A 367 -1.08 -19.49 26.78
CA ALA A 367 0.03 -19.08 25.92
C ALA A 367 1.03 -20.23 25.73
N ILE A 368 1.24 -20.67 24.50
CA ILE A 368 2.28 -21.64 24.17
C ILE A 368 3.62 -20.92 24.07
N ARG A 369 4.49 -21.11 25.07
CA ARG A 369 5.88 -20.64 25.05
C ARG A 369 6.68 -21.38 23.98
N PHE A 370 7.39 -20.66 23.13
CA PHE A 370 8.46 -21.22 22.30
C PHE A 370 9.83 -20.99 22.96
N SER A 371 10.68 -22.01 22.92
CA SER A 371 12.05 -21.98 23.46
C SER A 371 13.00 -21.29 22.47
N SER A 372 13.85 -20.39 22.97
CA SER A 372 14.84 -19.65 22.19
C SER A 372 16.28 -19.98 22.58
N ARG A 373 16.95 -20.77 21.73
CA ARG A 373 18.40 -21.02 21.57
C ARG A 373 18.57 -21.47 20.11
N THR A 374 19.56 -21.14 19.27
CA THR A 374 20.83 -20.36 19.31
C THR A 374 21.25 -20.15 17.83
N SER A 375 22.15 -19.25 17.40
CA SER A 375 22.97 -18.19 18.03
C SER A 375 23.57 -17.25 16.97
N ASP A 376 24.05 -16.07 17.41
CA ASP A 376 25.12 -15.21 16.86
C ASP A 376 25.05 -14.54 15.47
N ASN A 377 25.64 -13.33 15.45
CA ASN A 377 25.75 -12.37 14.34
C ASN A 377 27.02 -12.60 13.47
N PRO A 378 27.19 -11.77 12.42
CA PRO A 378 28.32 -10.82 12.44
C PRO A 378 27.83 -9.36 12.28
N ILE A 379 27.99 -8.51 13.29
CA ILE A 379 29.09 -7.52 13.47
C ILE A 379 29.21 -6.51 12.31
N ILE A 380 28.75 -5.29 12.57
CA ILE A 380 29.30 -4.02 12.04
C ILE A 380 29.67 -3.16 13.27
N ALA A 381 30.60 -2.21 13.08
CA ALA A 381 31.49 -1.67 14.11
C ALA A 381 30.82 -1.00 15.34
N ASN A 382 31.57 -1.06 16.45
CA ASN A 382 31.19 -0.60 17.78
C ASN A 382 31.31 0.93 17.92
N GLU A 383 30.29 1.67 17.51
CA GLU A 383 30.14 3.08 17.91
C GLU A 383 29.48 3.17 19.30
N GLN A 384 30.07 3.95 20.21
CA GLN A 384 29.57 4.10 21.59
C GLN A 384 28.32 4.99 21.64
N LEU A 385 27.17 4.40 21.31
CA LEU A 385 25.87 5.01 21.56
C LEU A 385 25.61 5.17 23.06
N GLN A 386 24.97 6.26 23.44
CA GLN A 386 24.47 6.52 24.79
C GLN A 386 22.95 6.38 24.82
N THR A 387 22.41 6.19 26.03
CA THR A 387 20.99 5.89 26.24
C THR A 387 20.39 6.83 27.27
N ALA A 388 19.40 7.62 26.87
CA ALA A 388 18.58 8.43 27.77
C ALA A 388 17.19 7.80 27.94
N ILE A 389 16.57 7.93 29.13
CA ILE A 389 15.21 7.42 29.37
C ILE A 389 14.36 8.49 30.06
N PHE A 390 13.19 8.78 29.50
CA PHE A 390 12.27 9.80 30.01
C PHE A 390 10.83 9.29 30.03
N ALA A 391 10.02 9.78 30.98
CA ALA A 391 8.56 9.68 30.98
C ALA A 391 7.98 11.11 30.85
N LEU A 392 7.06 11.32 29.91
CA LEU A 392 6.52 12.65 29.60
C LEU A 392 5.12 12.61 28.98
N GLY A 393 4.26 11.72 29.50
CA GLY A 393 2.92 11.46 28.96
C GLY A 393 2.88 10.17 28.15
N SER A 394 1.94 10.06 27.20
CA SER A 394 1.84 8.86 26.36
C SER A 394 3.16 8.55 25.65
N PHE A 395 3.59 7.29 25.74
CA PHE A 395 4.82 6.83 25.10
C PHE A 395 4.78 6.89 23.56
N TRP A 396 3.61 6.88 22.91
CA TRP A 396 3.50 6.99 21.45
C TRP A 396 3.94 8.36 20.94
N ARG A 397 3.48 9.42 21.63
CA ARG A 397 3.92 10.79 21.37
C ARG A 397 5.38 10.97 21.74
N SER A 398 5.77 10.46 22.91
CA SER A 398 7.15 10.54 23.42
C SER A 398 8.17 9.91 22.46
N GLU A 399 7.91 8.70 21.95
CA GLU A 399 8.74 8.01 20.96
C GLU A 399 8.86 8.81 19.65
N ALA A 400 7.77 9.43 19.20
CA ALA A 400 7.74 10.22 17.98
C ALA A 400 8.48 11.57 18.10
N VAL A 401 8.41 12.25 19.25
CA VAL A 401 9.15 13.49 19.55
C VAL A 401 10.65 13.30 19.34
N PHE A 402 11.24 12.30 20.00
CA PHE A 402 12.70 12.09 19.93
C PHE A 402 13.15 11.39 18.65
N GLY A 403 12.31 10.55 18.06
CA GLY A 403 12.68 9.72 16.90
C GLY A 403 13.12 10.48 15.66
N CYS A 404 12.71 11.75 15.49
CA CYS A 404 13.09 12.58 14.33
C CYS A 404 14.22 13.60 14.60
N LEU A 405 14.86 13.54 15.76
CA LEU A 405 16.04 14.37 16.05
C LEU A 405 17.28 13.84 15.30
N ASP A 406 18.14 14.74 14.84
CA ASP A 406 19.47 14.34 14.38
C ASP A 406 20.35 13.95 15.57
N GLY A 407 21.17 12.91 15.38
CA GLY A 407 21.91 12.23 16.44
C GLY A 407 21.15 11.12 17.16
N VAL A 408 19.81 11.06 17.09
CA VAL A 408 19.04 9.91 17.61
C VAL A 408 19.09 8.76 16.60
N VAL A 409 19.48 7.58 17.09
CA VAL A 409 19.70 6.36 16.29
C VAL A 409 18.54 5.39 16.44
N ARG A 410 18.02 5.20 17.66
CA ARG A 410 16.82 4.38 17.93
C ARG A 410 15.98 5.00 19.04
N THR A 411 14.69 4.70 19.02
CA THR A 411 13.76 4.95 20.13
C THR A 411 12.99 3.68 20.44
N THR A 412 12.63 3.47 21.70
CA THR A 412 11.85 2.31 22.16
C THR A 412 10.84 2.77 23.19
N ALA A 413 9.55 2.51 22.96
CA ALA A 413 8.50 2.73 23.94
C ALA A 413 8.59 1.66 25.05
N GLY A 414 8.27 2.00 26.30
CA GLY A 414 8.39 1.08 27.42
C GLY A 414 7.86 1.62 28.75
N TYR A 415 8.24 0.94 29.82
CA TYR A 415 7.76 1.16 31.18
C TYR A 415 8.96 1.24 32.14
N ALA A 416 8.99 2.26 33.00
CA ALA A 416 10.06 2.45 33.99
C ALA A 416 9.56 3.18 35.25
N GLY A 417 10.38 3.17 36.31
CA GLY A 417 10.10 3.90 37.55
C GLY A 417 9.08 3.25 38.49
N GLY A 418 8.71 2.00 38.23
CA GLY A 418 7.92 1.15 39.12
C GLY A 418 8.70 -0.05 39.66
N SER A 419 8.08 -0.72 40.63
CA SER A 419 8.58 -1.93 41.32
C SER A 419 8.04 -3.23 40.73
N LYS A 420 6.92 -3.19 39.99
CA LYS A 420 6.33 -4.40 39.39
C LYS A 420 7.29 -5.04 38.35
N PRO A 421 7.62 -6.33 38.44
CA PRO A 421 8.37 -7.03 37.39
C PRO A 421 7.45 -7.32 36.18
N ASN A 422 8.00 -7.20 34.97
CA ASN A 422 7.30 -7.44 33.70
C ASN A 422 5.93 -6.71 33.62
N PRO A 423 5.92 -5.37 33.67
CA PRO A 423 4.71 -4.59 33.39
C PRO A 423 4.21 -4.81 31.95
N GLU A 424 2.89 -4.72 31.79
CA GLU A 424 2.16 -4.80 30.52
C GLU A 424 1.25 -3.57 30.42
N TYR A 425 0.84 -3.15 29.23
CA TYR A 425 0.05 -1.92 29.03
C TYR A 425 -1.23 -1.85 29.88
N ARG A 426 -1.90 -2.99 30.10
CA ARG A 426 -3.11 -3.10 30.94
C ARG A 426 -2.82 -3.40 32.41
N SER A 427 -1.56 -3.57 32.78
CA SER A 427 -1.13 -3.96 34.12
C SER A 427 0.24 -3.34 34.43
N LEU A 428 0.31 -2.02 34.35
CA LEU A 428 1.52 -1.20 34.56
C LEU A 428 2.02 -1.25 36.01
N GLY A 429 1.11 -1.36 36.98
CA GLY A 429 1.44 -1.17 38.39
C GLY A 429 1.77 0.29 38.67
N ASP A 430 2.94 0.53 39.25
CA ASP A 430 3.49 1.84 39.62
C ASP A 430 4.44 2.44 38.55
N HIS A 431 4.70 1.74 37.44
CA HIS A 431 5.51 2.26 36.34
C HIS A 431 4.89 3.50 35.66
N ALA A 432 5.72 4.27 34.97
CA ALA A 432 5.31 5.31 34.03
C ALA A 432 5.54 4.86 32.59
N GLU A 433 4.67 5.29 31.67
CA GLU A 433 4.94 5.22 30.23
C GLU A 433 6.20 6.04 29.91
N SER A 434 7.17 5.38 29.30
CA SER A 434 8.54 5.87 29.15
C SER A 434 9.04 5.63 27.73
N VAL A 435 9.99 6.47 27.30
CA VAL A 435 10.75 6.29 26.05
C VAL A 435 12.22 6.12 26.39
N GLN A 436 12.83 5.07 25.84
CA GLN A 436 14.27 4.90 25.77
C GLN A 436 14.77 5.46 24.43
N ILE A 437 15.83 6.25 24.47
CA ILE A 437 16.40 6.97 23.33
C ILE A 437 17.87 6.58 23.24
N GLU A 438 18.24 5.89 22.17
CA GLU A 438 19.64 5.59 21.86
C GLU A 438 20.17 6.62 20.87
N TYR A 439 21.26 7.30 21.23
CA TYR A 439 21.77 8.45 20.52
C TYR A 439 23.31 8.46 20.46
N ASP A 440 23.83 9.15 19.45
CA ASP A 440 25.26 9.41 19.30
C ASP A 440 25.62 10.71 20.04
N PRO A 441 26.42 10.66 21.13
CA PRO A 441 26.80 11.85 21.90
C PRO A 441 27.66 12.85 21.11
N ARG A 442 28.22 12.45 19.96
CA ARG A 442 28.96 13.35 19.05
C ARG A 442 28.03 14.24 18.23
N MET A 443 26.77 13.81 18.02
CA MET A 443 25.77 14.53 17.22
C MET A 443 24.72 15.25 18.07
N ILE A 444 24.30 14.64 19.19
CA ILE A 444 23.34 15.24 20.12
C ILE A 444 23.72 14.93 21.56
N THR A 445 23.69 15.94 22.43
CA THR A 445 24.06 15.81 23.84
C THR A 445 22.84 15.53 24.72
N PHE A 446 23.05 14.90 25.88
CA PHE A 446 22.01 14.72 26.91
C PHE A 446 21.31 16.05 27.28
N LYS A 447 22.06 17.17 27.30
CA LYS A 447 21.51 18.51 27.54
C LYS A 447 20.49 18.93 26.46
N GLN A 448 20.76 18.66 25.19
CA GLN A 448 19.81 18.94 24.10
C GLN A 448 18.58 18.03 24.17
N LEU A 449 18.75 16.77 24.58
CA LEU A 449 17.62 15.87 24.84
C LEU A 449 16.74 16.38 26.00
N LEU A 450 17.35 16.92 27.07
CA LEU A 450 16.62 17.60 28.15
C LEU A 450 15.88 18.85 27.66
N GLU A 451 16.50 19.67 26.80
CA GLU A 451 15.84 20.85 26.22
C GLU A 451 14.60 20.46 25.38
N VAL A 452 14.69 19.38 24.59
CA VAL A 452 13.52 18.83 23.87
C VAL A 452 12.48 18.29 24.86
N PHE A 453 12.88 17.52 25.86
CA PHE A 453 12.01 16.98 26.91
C PHE A 453 11.15 18.08 27.55
N TRP A 454 11.78 19.15 28.08
CA TRP A 454 11.07 20.25 28.73
C TRP A 454 10.13 21.01 27.78
N SER A 455 10.47 21.10 26.48
CA SER A 455 9.61 21.76 25.48
C SER A 455 8.40 20.93 25.01
N SER A 456 8.36 19.62 25.33
CA SER A 456 7.43 18.67 24.72
C SER A 456 6.15 18.40 25.51
N HIS A 457 6.07 18.84 26.77
CA HIS A 457 4.99 18.53 27.72
C HIS A 457 4.83 19.62 28.79
N ASP A 458 3.78 19.61 29.60
CA ASP A 458 3.61 20.56 30.72
C ASP A 458 4.25 20.01 31.99
N SER A 459 5.46 20.52 32.29
CA SER A 459 6.31 20.12 33.40
C SER A 459 5.73 20.38 34.80
N ARG A 460 4.54 21.00 34.89
CA ARG A 460 3.81 21.33 36.13
C ARG A 460 2.65 20.38 36.41
N GLN A 461 2.30 19.49 35.46
CA GLN A 461 1.23 18.51 35.67
C GLN A 461 1.74 17.32 36.50
N VAL A 462 0.99 16.96 37.56
CA VAL A 462 1.40 15.91 38.53
C VAL A 462 1.07 14.50 38.01
N PHE A 463 -0.20 14.29 37.60
CA PHE A 463 -0.76 12.98 37.25
C PHE A 463 -1.41 13.01 35.87
N GLY A 464 -0.65 13.44 34.86
CA GLY A 464 -1.12 13.51 33.48
C GLY A 464 -0.21 14.36 32.60
N GLN A 465 -0.43 14.28 31.29
CA GLN A 465 0.11 15.20 30.29
C GLN A 465 -0.93 15.48 29.20
N GLY A 466 -1.41 16.72 29.15
CA GLY A 466 -2.42 17.15 28.19
C GLY A 466 -3.75 16.37 28.35
N PRO A 467 -4.20 15.59 27.35
CA PRO A 467 -5.41 14.77 27.47
C PRO A 467 -5.20 13.48 28.27
N ASP A 468 -3.95 13.05 28.48
CA ASP A 468 -3.62 11.78 29.12
C ASP A 468 -3.62 11.97 30.64
N VAL A 469 -4.55 11.31 31.35
CA VAL A 469 -4.75 11.49 32.80
C VAL A 469 -4.45 10.19 33.54
N GLY A 470 -3.67 10.28 34.63
CA GLY A 470 -3.31 9.17 35.50
C GLY A 470 -1.83 9.17 35.88
N ASN A 471 -1.50 8.40 36.92
CA ASN A 471 -0.13 8.31 37.44
C ASN A 471 0.88 7.70 36.43
N GLN A 472 0.40 6.90 35.47
CA GLN A 472 1.23 6.33 34.40
C GLN A 472 1.80 7.38 33.43
N TYR A 473 1.17 8.57 33.34
CA TYR A 473 1.54 9.65 32.43
C TYR A 473 2.36 10.76 33.09
N ARG A 474 2.85 10.54 34.33
CA ARG A 474 3.64 11.53 35.09
C ARG A 474 4.98 11.83 34.43
N SER A 475 5.50 13.03 34.65
CA SER A 475 6.79 13.47 34.09
C SER A 475 7.98 13.00 34.96
N ILE A 476 8.93 12.28 34.38
CA ILE A 476 10.14 11.75 35.05
C ILE A 476 11.34 11.82 34.11
N ILE A 477 12.49 12.26 34.65
CA ILE A 477 13.81 12.08 34.06
C ILE A 477 14.50 10.93 34.80
N PHE A 478 14.80 9.84 34.09
CA PHE A 478 15.60 8.75 34.62
C PHE A 478 17.07 8.99 34.28
N THR A 479 17.96 8.90 35.28
CA THR A 479 19.38 9.21 35.12
C THR A 479 20.27 8.02 35.46
N ASN A 480 21.26 7.77 34.61
CA ASN A 480 22.24 6.72 34.74
C ASN A 480 23.60 7.29 35.19
N GLY A 481 23.78 7.44 36.50
CA GLY A 481 25.00 7.98 37.10
C GLY A 481 24.95 9.47 37.40
N THR A 482 26.01 9.97 38.03
CA THR A 482 26.05 11.29 38.70
C THR A 482 25.98 12.48 37.75
N GLU A 483 26.57 12.38 36.55
CA GLU A 483 26.61 13.51 35.61
C GLU A 483 25.23 13.78 34.97
N GLU A 484 24.49 12.72 34.60
CA GLU A 484 23.11 12.89 34.13
C GLU A 484 22.21 13.45 35.22
N SER A 485 22.35 12.99 36.48
CA SER A 485 21.62 13.56 37.63
C SER A 485 21.93 15.05 37.81
N ARG A 486 23.19 15.45 37.69
CA ARG A 486 23.63 16.85 37.79
C ARG A 486 23.05 17.72 36.66
N LEU A 487 23.12 17.24 35.42
CA LEU A 487 22.57 17.95 34.25
C LEU A 487 21.04 18.06 34.31
N ALA A 488 20.36 16.98 34.73
CA ALA A 488 18.91 16.97 34.93
C ALA A 488 18.49 17.99 36.00
N ALA A 489 19.16 18.03 37.15
CA ALA A 489 18.87 18.98 38.23
C ALA A 489 19.03 20.44 37.79
N ILE A 490 20.16 20.77 37.14
CA ILE A 490 20.41 22.12 36.59
C ILE A 490 19.36 22.48 35.53
N SER A 491 18.93 21.53 34.70
CA SER A 491 17.87 21.78 33.70
C SER A 491 16.51 22.05 34.34
N LYS A 492 16.17 21.33 35.42
CA LYS A 492 14.92 21.52 36.18
C LYS A 492 14.87 22.88 36.86
N GLU A 493 15.98 23.34 37.44
CA GLU A 493 16.08 24.68 38.05
C GLU A 493 15.86 25.80 37.02
N ARG A 494 16.44 25.67 35.82
CA ARG A 494 16.19 26.60 34.70
C ARG A 494 14.74 26.60 34.26
N GLU A 495 14.11 25.43 34.18
CA GLU A 495 12.70 25.33 33.80
C GLU A 495 11.76 25.89 34.89
N GLN A 496 12.10 25.69 36.17
CA GLN A 496 11.39 26.31 37.28
C GLN A 496 11.50 27.84 37.25
N THR A 497 12.63 28.39 36.80
CA THR A 497 12.85 29.83 36.62
C THR A 497 12.05 30.39 35.44
N ARG A 498 11.85 29.60 34.38
CA ARG A 498 11.01 29.96 33.21
C ARG A 498 9.52 29.91 33.53
N SER A 499 9.09 28.91 34.30
CA SER A 499 7.69 28.67 34.69
C SER A 499 7.20 29.61 35.80
N MET A 500 7.38 30.92 35.61
CA MET A 500 6.95 32.00 36.51
C MET A 500 5.44 31.87 36.83
N GLY A 501 5.12 31.32 38.01
CA GLY A 501 3.75 31.11 38.49
C GLY A 501 3.32 29.64 38.66
N GLY A 502 4.18 28.64 38.45
CA GLY A 502 3.86 27.24 38.74
C GLY A 502 5.06 26.40 39.17
N ILE A 503 4.82 25.38 39.99
CA ILE A 503 5.87 24.46 40.49
C ILE A 503 6.12 23.37 39.45
N VAL A 504 7.39 23.09 39.14
CA VAL A 504 7.80 22.00 38.24
C VAL A 504 7.76 20.66 38.98
N THR A 505 6.80 19.83 38.62
CA THR A 505 6.45 18.55 39.27
C THR A 505 7.28 17.37 38.78
N THR A 506 7.97 17.50 37.64
CA THR A 506 8.83 16.47 37.06
C THR A 506 9.79 15.86 38.07
N GLN A 507 9.78 14.54 38.17
CA GLN A 507 10.65 13.77 39.07
C GLN A 507 12.01 13.54 38.42
N ILE A 508 13.09 13.49 39.21
CA ILE A 508 14.41 13.05 38.76
C ILE A 508 14.76 11.83 39.61
N GLN A 509 15.01 10.69 38.98
CA GLN A 509 15.18 9.41 39.66
C GLN A 509 16.35 8.61 39.04
N PRO A 510 17.12 7.84 39.82
CA PRO A 510 18.02 6.86 39.26
C PRO A 510 17.24 5.79 38.50
N LEU A 511 17.72 5.37 37.34
CA LEU A 511 17.10 4.28 36.59
C LEU A 511 17.27 2.95 37.35
N SER A 512 16.16 2.27 37.67
CA SER A 512 16.17 0.92 38.23
C SER A 512 16.15 -0.15 37.13
N SER A 513 15.05 -0.18 36.37
CA SER A 513 14.80 -1.09 35.26
C SER A 513 13.98 -0.37 34.18
N PHE A 514 14.22 -0.70 32.92
CA PHE A 514 13.37 -0.33 31.79
C PHE A 514 12.83 -1.60 31.12
N TYR A 515 11.53 -1.66 30.93
CA TYR A 515 10.83 -2.77 30.28
C TYR A 515 10.28 -2.31 28.94
N PRO A 516 10.76 -2.83 27.80
CA PRO A 516 10.20 -2.51 26.48
C PRO A 516 8.72 -2.86 26.40
N ALA A 517 7.93 -1.96 25.83
CA ALA A 517 6.51 -2.16 25.61
C ALA A 517 6.24 -3.17 24.48
N GLU A 518 5.03 -3.73 24.49
CA GLU A 518 4.51 -4.66 23.51
C GLU A 518 4.70 -4.13 22.07
N HIS A 519 5.00 -5.04 21.13
CA HIS A 519 5.32 -4.68 19.75
C HIS A 519 4.27 -3.76 19.08
N GLU A 520 3.00 -3.86 19.45
CA GLU A 520 1.93 -2.99 18.92
C GLU A 520 2.07 -1.50 19.28
N HIS A 521 2.82 -1.17 20.35
CA HIS A 521 3.07 0.20 20.78
C HIS A 521 4.34 0.83 20.19
N GLN A 522 5.24 0.03 19.61
CA GLN A 522 6.49 0.50 19.01
C GLN A 522 6.23 1.15 17.64
N LYS A 523 6.84 2.29 17.32
CA LYS A 523 6.67 3.02 16.06
C LYS A 523 5.20 3.24 15.68
N PHE A 524 4.39 3.62 16.67
CA PHE A 524 2.92 3.64 16.58
C PHE A 524 2.39 4.50 15.43
N GLU A 525 2.91 5.72 15.26
CA GLU A 525 2.42 6.65 14.23
C GLU A 525 2.89 6.28 12.83
N LEU A 526 4.11 5.73 12.69
CA LEU A 526 4.55 5.11 11.43
C LEU A 526 3.62 3.96 11.03
N LYS A 527 3.24 3.09 11.98
CA LYS A 527 2.33 1.96 11.72
C LYS A 527 0.93 2.38 11.28
N ARG A 528 0.49 3.57 11.69
CA ARG A 528 -0.77 4.20 11.25
C ARG A 528 -0.69 4.86 9.88
N ASN A 529 0.48 4.90 9.24
CA ASN A 529 0.70 5.45 7.91
C ASN A 529 1.13 4.35 6.90
N PRO A 530 0.16 3.68 6.23
CA PRO A 530 0.46 2.58 5.30
C PRO A 530 1.38 2.97 4.14
N PHE A 531 1.31 4.23 3.68
CA PHE A 531 2.15 4.73 2.60
C PHE A 531 3.64 4.76 2.99
N LEU A 532 3.95 5.24 4.21
CA LEU A 532 5.34 5.27 4.70
C LEU A 532 5.87 3.86 5.00
N LEU A 533 5.06 2.98 5.61
CA LEU A 533 5.42 1.56 5.78
C LEU A 533 5.72 0.87 4.44
N GLN A 534 4.92 1.15 3.41
CA GLN A 534 5.09 0.58 2.09
C GLN A 534 6.35 1.11 1.38
N LEU A 535 6.68 2.40 1.55
CA LEU A 535 7.92 2.98 1.02
C LEU A 535 9.18 2.30 1.58
N ILE A 536 9.17 1.92 2.86
CA ILE A 536 10.27 1.14 3.48
C ILE A 536 10.13 -0.38 3.29
N GLY A 537 9.13 -0.84 2.54
CA GLY A 537 9.01 -2.22 2.06
C GLY A 537 8.19 -3.18 2.93
N ASN A 538 7.47 -2.70 3.95
CA ASN A 538 6.77 -3.52 4.95
C ASN A 538 7.71 -4.54 5.59
N LEU A 539 8.68 -4.03 6.35
CA LEU A 539 9.67 -4.82 7.10
C LEU A 539 9.02 -5.60 8.25
N PRO A 540 9.60 -6.74 8.68
CA PRO A 540 9.16 -7.42 9.89
C PRO A 540 9.40 -6.55 11.13
N GLU A 541 8.62 -6.81 12.16
CA GLU A 541 8.54 -6.00 13.38
C GLU A 541 9.89 -5.79 14.09
N GLU A 542 10.74 -6.82 14.16
CA GLU A 542 12.08 -6.73 14.76
C GLU A 542 13.04 -5.83 13.97
N GLU A 543 12.96 -5.83 12.64
CA GLU A 543 13.76 -4.94 11.79
C GLU A 543 13.25 -3.50 11.88
N LEU A 544 11.92 -3.32 11.90
CA LEU A 544 11.28 -2.01 12.04
C LEU A 544 11.71 -1.29 13.33
N GLN A 545 11.90 -2.02 14.43
CA GLN A 545 12.35 -1.45 15.70
C GLN A 545 13.84 -1.08 15.71
N ARG A 546 14.69 -1.86 15.01
CA ARG A 546 16.14 -1.60 14.92
C ARG A 546 16.50 -0.48 13.93
N LEU A 547 15.63 -0.18 12.97
CA LEU A 547 15.91 0.74 11.87
C LEU A 547 15.80 2.22 12.29
N THR A 548 16.90 2.96 12.23
CA THR A 548 16.92 4.42 12.48
C THR A 548 15.96 5.21 11.61
N LEU A 549 15.80 4.81 10.34
CA LEU A 549 14.81 5.43 9.44
C LEU A 549 13.37 5.26 9.97
N ALA A 550 13.05 4.16 10.65
CA ALA A 550 11.72 3.98 11.23
C ALA A 550 11.47 4.94 12.40
N ALA A 551 12.47 5.23 13.24
CA ALA A 551 12.37 6.26 14.28
C ALA A 551 12.10 7.65 13.67
N LYS A 552 12.85 8.02 12.61
CA LYS A 552 12.66 9.30 11.91
C LYS A 552 11.30 9.39 11.22
N LEU A 553 10.86 8.31 10.55
CA LEU A 553 9.55 8.25 9.90
C LEU A 553 8.38 8.21 10.88
N ASN A 554 8.56 7.71 12.11
CA ASN A 554 7.56 7.76 13.17
C ASN A 554 7.31 9.20 13.64
N GLY A 555 8.38 9.96 13.90
CA GLY A 555 8.26 11.40 14.21
C GLY A 555 7.73 12.23 13.04
N TYR A 556 8.04 11.84 11.79
CA TYR A 556 7.48 12.47 10.60
C TYR A 556 5.98 12.18 10.44
N ALA A 557 5.55 10.93 10.65
CA ALA A 557 4.14 10.54 10.59
C ALA A 557 3.30 11.23 11.68
N ALA A 558 3.91 11.56 12.83
CA ALA A 558 3.31 12.32 13.92
C ALA A 558 3.29 13.85 13.70
N GLU A 559 3.90 14.36 12.62
CA GLU A 559 4.13 15.79 12.37
C GLU A 559 5.01 16.49 13.45
N LEU A 560 5.88 15.74 14.14
CA LEU A 560 6.74 16.22 15.23
C LEU A 560 8.21 16.42 14.84
N CYS A 561 8.55 16.26 13.55
CA CYS A 561 9.92 16.50 13.06
C CYS A 561 10.34 17.97 13.13
N PRO A 562 11.62 18.26 13.47
CA PRO A 562 12.20 19.58 13.24
C PRO A 562 12.09 19.99 11.76
N THR A 563 11.79 21.26 11.47
CA THR A 563 11.50 21.74 10.11
C THR A 563 12.59 21.42 9.08
N ARG A 564 13.87 21.39 9.49
CA ARG A 564 15.00 20.98 8.62
C ARG A 564 14.90 19.51 8.22
N MET A 565 14.59 18.63 9.17
CA MET A 565 14.42 17.20 8.92
C MET A 565 13.15 16.91 8.14
N GLN A 566 12.03 17.59 8.46
CA GLN A 566 10.79 17.45 7.71
C GLN A 566 10.99 17.81 6.24
N LYS A 567 11.58 18.98 5.95
CA LYS A 567 11.95 19.38 4.57
C LYS A 567 12.92 18.40 3.90
N HIS A 568 13.82 17.76 4.65
CA HIS A 568 14.72 16.74 4.11
C HIS A 568 13.95 15.48 3.70
N ILE A 569 13.09 14.97 4.58
CA ILE A 569 12.22 13.81 4.31
C ILE A 569 11.26 14.12 3.15
N ASP A 570 10.62 15.31 3.15
CA ASP A 570 9.79 15.80 2.05
C ASP A 570 10.56 15.83 0.73
N SER A 571 11.78 16.38 0.72
CA SER A 571 12.62 16.38 -0.49
C SER A 571 12.93 14.97 -0.94
N LYS A 572 13.29 14.06 -0.04
CA LYS A 572 13.59 12.65 -0.39
C LYS A 572 12.37 11.91 -0.92
N ILE A 573 11.20 12.07 -0.30
CA ILE A 573 9.93 11.48 -0.78
C ILE A 573 9.58 12.07 -2.16
N ASN A 574 9.67 13.40 -2.31
CA ASN A 574 9.41 14.07 -3.59
C ASN A 574 10.45 13.70 -4.66
N ASP A 575 11.72 13.47 -4.31
CA ASP A 575 12.78 13.06 -5.23
C ASP A 575 12.65 11.60 -5.61
N ILE A 576 12.17 10.72 -4.71
CA ILE A 576 11.74 9.37 -5.06
C ILE A 576 10.58 9.48 -6.05
N VAL A 577 9.47 10.11 -5.66
CA VAL A 577 8.27 10.27 -6.52
C VAL A 577 8.62 10.88 -7.88
N LYS A 578 9.43 11.95 -7.93
CA LYS A 578 9.90 12.57 -9.18
C LYS A 578 10.89 11.72 -9.93
N ARG A 579 11.80 10.97 -9.28
CA ARG A 579 12.71 10.05 -9.97
C ARG A 579 11.95 8.88 -10.56
N GLU A 580 10.94 8.35 -9.88
CA GLU A 580 10.07 7.33 -10.44
C GLU A 580 9.29 7.91 -11.63
N LEU A 581 8.65 9.09 -11.48
CA LEU A 581 7.96 9.79 -12.59
C LEU A 581 8.90 10.12 -13.77
N ASN A 582 10.13 10.52 -13.50
CA ASN A 582 11.11 10.87 -14.52
C ASN A 582 11.80 9.64 -15.13
N THR A 583 11.87 8.51 -14.43
CA THR A 583 12.34 7.23 -14.98
C THR A 583 11.29 6.69 -15.95
N VAL A 584 10.03 6.74 -15.53
CA VAL A 584 8.82 6.60 -16.35
C VAL A 584 8.91 7.49 -17.62
N LEU A 585 9.09 8.80 -17.47
CA LEU A 585 9.13 9.75 -18.61
C LEU A 585 10.44 9.68 -19.44
N ALA A 586 11.55 9.18 -18.90
CA ALA A 586 12.81 9.00 -19.63
C ALA A 586 12.84 7.67 -20.39
N GLN A 587 12.13 6.64 -19.91
CA GLN A 587 11.87 5.41 -20.65
C GLN A 587 10.95 5.70 -21.85
N SER A 588 9.90 6.51 -21.68
CA SER A 588 9.02 6.88 -22.81
C SER A 588 9.73 7.67 -23.91
N LYS A 589 10.74 8.49 -23.57
CA LYS A 589 11.57 9.23 -24.53
C LYS A 589 12.65 8.41 -25.26
N LYS A 590 12.92 7.17 -24.84
CA LYS A 590 13.91 6.30 -25.52
C LYS A 590 13.32 5.41 -26.61
N THR A 591 12.00 5.38 -26.74
CA THR A 591 11.29 4.64 -27.80
C THR A 591 10.94 5.61 -28.92
N PRO A 592 11.67 5.66 -30.06
CA PRO A 592 11.29 6.50 -31.18
C PRO A 592 9.96 5.99 -31.73
N SER A 593 8.92 6.79 -31.52
CA SER A 593 7.56 6.42 -31.84
C SER A 593 7.38 6.15 -33.34
N ASN A 594 6.58 5.16 -33.70
CA ASN A 594 6.33 4.84 -35.11
C ASN A 594 5.63 5.98 -35.87
N TRP A 595 5.00 6.95 -35.17
CA TRP A 595 4.41 8.12 -35.81
C TRP A 595 5.45 9.09 -36.38
N GLU A 596 6.64 9.23 -35.78
CA GLU A 596 7.71 10.08 -36.33
C GLU A 596 8.28 9.52 -37.64
N LYS A 597 8.28 8.19 -37.80
CA LYS A 597 8.62 7.54 -39.07
C LYS A 597 7.48 7.68 -40.09
N ALA A 598 6.22 7.48 -39.67
CA ALA A 598 5.06 7.61 -40.55
C ALA A 598 4.84 9.05 -41.06
N ALA A 599 5.01 10.06 -40.20
CA ALA A 599 4.91 11.48 -40.56
C ALA A 599 6.01 11.91 -41.54
N LYS A 600 7.22 11.33 -41.42
CA LYS A 600 8.32 11.54 -42.38
C LYS A 600 8.02 10.89 -43.74
N ILE A 601 7.43 9.69 -43.74
CA ILE A 601 7.02 8.99 -44.97
C ILE A 601 5.87 9.72 -45.70
N ASP A 602 4.86 10.25 -45.00
CA ASP A 602 3.77 11.02 -45.64
C ASP A 602 4.25 12.38 -46.18
N SER A 603 5.13 13.09 -45.45
CA SER A 603 5.69 14.36 -45.91
C SER A 603 6.65 14.21 -47.10
N ASP A 604 7.45 13.14 -47.16
CA ASP A 604 8.29 12.84 -48.33
C ASP A 604 7.46 12.33 -49.54
N ARG A 605 6.32 11.68 -49.30
CA ARG A 605 5.40 11.26 -50.38
C ARG A 605 4.67 12.45 -51.02
N LYS A 606 4.21 13.42 -50.20
CA LYS A 606 3.60 14.69 -50.67
C LYS A 606 4.61 15.62 -51.34
N ARG A 607 5.90 15.57 -50.97
CA ARG A 607 6.95 16.32 -51.67
C ARG A 607 7.27 15.80 -53.07
N LYS A 608 7.12 14.49 -53.33
CA LYS A 608 7.39 13.91 -54.66
C LYS A 608 6.27 14.11 -55.68
N SER A 609 5.02 14.35 -55.27
CA SER A 609 3.90 14.60 -56.19
C SER A 609 3.71 16.08 -56.57
N ALA A 610 4.49 17.00 -56.00
CA ALA A 610 4.29 18.46 -56.14
C ALA A 610 5.40 19.20 -56.92
N SER A 611 6.25 18.49 -57.68
CA SER A 611 7.42 19.06 -58.37
C SER A 611 7.28 19.15 -59.91
N ALA A 612 6.05 19.21 -60.42
CA ALA A 612 5.75 19.30 -61.85
C ALA A 612 4.76 20.43 -62.20
N SER A 613 5.12 21.68 -61.88
CA SER A 613 4.73 22.90 -62.64
C SER A 613 5.40 24.14 -62.03
N ASN A 614 5.81 25.06 -62.90
CA ASN A 614 6.50 26.32 -62.58
C ASN A 614 5.64 27.50 -63.11
N PRO A 615 6.04 28.77 -63.00
CA PRO A 615 5.68 29.64 -61.88
C PRO A 615 4.84 30.87 -62.30
N SER A 616 4.27 31.57 -61.32
CA SER A 616 4.18 33.04 -61.38
C SER A 616 4.07 33.63 -59.97
N ARG A 617 4.55 34.86 -59.80
CA ARG A 617 4.72 35.53 -58.50
C ARG A 617 4.35 37.00 -58.65
N THR A 618 3.31 37.44 -57.95
CA THR A 618 2.98 38.85 -57.77
C THR A 618 2.70 39.15 -56.30
N THR A 619 3.14 40.33 -55.88
CA THR A 619 2.93 40.97 -54.57
C THR A 619 1.44 41.25 -54.33
N ASP A 620 0.93 41.39 -53.10
CA ASP A 620 1.17 42.54 -52.21
C ASP A 620 0.68 42.33 -50.75
N ARG A 621 0.94 43.33 -49.91
CA ARG A 621 0.58 43.53 -48.49
C ARG A 621 -0.92 43.49 -48.20
N SER A 622 -1.29 43.14 -46.96
CA SER A 622 -1.78 44.11 -45.96
C SER A 622 -2.20 43.47 -44.63
N GLU A 623 -2.27 44.28 -43.58
CA GLU A 623 -2.36 43.87 -42.18
C GLU A 623 -3.78 43.58 -41.69
N LYS A 624 -3.90 42.91 -40.53
CA LYS A 624 -4.93 43.29 -39.54
C LYS A 624 -4.55 42.96 -38.10
N HIS A 625 -4.70 43.95 -37.22
CA HIS A 625 -4.42 43.92 -35.79
C HIS A 625 -5.27 42.91 -35.00
N LYS A 626 -4.78 42.54 -33.80
CA LYS A 626 -5.64 42.49 -32.60
C LYS A 626 -4.93 42.99 -31.34
N LYS A 627 -5.62 43.88 -30.61
CA LYS A 627 -5.14 44.56 -29.38
C LYS A 627 -4.92 43.56 -28.24
N LYS A 628 -3.88 43.81 -27.42
CA LYS A 628 -3.81 43.34 -26.03
C LYS A 628 -4.48 44.36 -25.11
N THR A 629 -5.38 43.91 -24.23
CA THR A 629 -5.84 44.66 -23.06
C THR A 629 -5.19 44.08 -21.81
N LYS A 630 -4.59 44.93 -20.97
CA LYS A 630 -4.13 44.56 -19.63
C LYS A 630 -5.36 44.34 -18.73
N MET A 631 -5.29 43.36 -17.83
CA MET A 631 -6.10 43.34 -16.61
C MET A 631 -5.19 43.14 -15.40
N SER A 632 -5.50 43.89 -14.35
CA SER A 632 -4.72 44.03 -13.12
C SER A 632 -4.92 42.88 -12.14
N SER A 633 -3.99 42.78 -11.20
CA SER A 633 -3.93 41.78 -10.14
C SER A 633 -5.05 41.89 -9.10
N SER A 634 -5.79 40.81 -8.87
CA SER A 634 -6.53 40.56 -7.63
C SER A 634 -6.55 39.05 -7.33
N SER A 635 -5.63 38.58 -6.47
CA SER A 635 -5.39 37.16 -6.23
C SER A 635 -5.53 36.79 -4.74
N SER A 636 -6.74 36.42 -4.30
CA SER A 636 -6.94 35.86 -2.94
C SER A 636 -8.25 35.08 -2.65
N SER A 637 -9.09 34.70 -3.63
CA SER A 637 -10.45 34.18 -3.35
C SER A 637 -10.85 32.81 -3.93
N ARG A 638 -9.98 32.07 -4.64
CA ARG A 638 -10.42 30.90 -5.44
C ARG A 638 -10.55 29.54 -4.71
N ASP A 639 -10.12 29.42 -3.46
CA ASP A 639 -10.02 28.13 -2.75
C ASP A 639 -11.11 27.87 -1.68
N LYS A 640 -12.17 28.70 -1.64
CA LYS A 640 -13.32 28.49 -0.74
C LYS A 640 -14.62 28.38 -1.53
N VAL A 641 -15.51 27.51 -1.05
CA VAL A 641 -16.88 27.31 -1.56
C VAL A 641 -17.88 27.62 -0.46
N ARG A 642 -19.13 27.94 -0.82
CA ARG A 642 -20.24 28.09 0.13
C ARG A 642 -21.33 27.09 -0.23
N ALA A 643 -21.94 26.48 0.78
CA ALA A 643 -23.06 25.57 0.57
C ALA A 643 -24.07 25.60 1.72
N SER A 644 -25.31 25.32 1.38
CA SER A 644 -26.36 24.96 2.33
C SER A 644 -26.58 23.45 2.30
N HIS A 645 -26.98 22.85 3.42
CA HIS A 645 -27.32 21.42 3.45
C HIS A 645 -28.61 21.10 4.22
N ILE A 646 -29.17 19.93 3.92
CA ILE A 646 -30.21 19.27 4.71
C ILE A 646 -29.58 17.97 5.22
N LEU A 647 -29.24 17.93 6.51
CA LEU A 647 -28.82 16.73 7.23
C LEU A 647 -30.02 16.05 7.91
N ILE A 648 -30.16 14.73 7.72
CA ILE A 648 -31.04 13.86 8.52
C ILE A 648 -30.17 12.79 9.22
N LYS A 649 -30.36 12.65 10.53
CA LYS A 649 -29.60 11.69 11.35
C LYS A 649 -30.34 10.36 11.51
N HIS A 650 -29.58 9.31 11.84
CA HIS A 650 -30.11 7.96 12.03
C HIS A 650 -29.27 7.16 13.05
N GLU A 651 -29.64 5.90 13.28
CA GLU A 651 -28.99 4.93 14.19
C GLU A 651 -27.47 4.74 13.95
N GLY A 652 -26.95 5.13 12.77
CA GLY A 652 -25.52 5.11 12.45
C GLY A 652 -24.77 6.43 12.69
N SER A 653 -25.46 7.57 12.83
CA SER A 653 -24.82 8.88 12.96
C SER A 653 -24.05 9.05 14.28
N ARG A 654 -22.79 9.53 14.20
CA ARG A 654 -21.83 9.75 15.29
C ARG A 654 -22.36 10.52 16.51
N ARG A 655 -23.32 11.44 16.31
CA ARG A 655 -23.99 12.18 17.40
C ARG A 655 -25.49 12.06 17.26
N LYS A 656 -26.13 11.30 18.17
CA LYS A 656 -27.59 11.07 18.20
C LYS A 656 -28.41 12.31 18.51
N ALA A 657 -27.97 13.16 19.43
CA ALA A 657 -28.67 14.41 19.74
C ALA A 657 -28.70 15.39 18.54
N SER A 658 -29.86 15.97 18.25
CA SER A 658 -30.04 17.15 17.38
C SER A 658 -30.76 18.28 18.13
N TRP A 659 -31.04 19.40 17.48
CA TRP A 659 -31.86 20.46 18.09
C TRP A 659 -33.37 20.12 18.08
N LYS A 660 -33.77 19.13 17.26
CA LYS A 660 -35.14 18.61 17.16
C LYS A 660 -35.37 17.43 18.11
N ASP A 661 -34.31 16.67 18.39
CA ASP A 661 -34.28 15.54 19.32
C ASP A 661 -33.04 15.66 20.23
N PRO A 662 -33.10 16.48 21.31
CA PRO A 662 -31.96 16.75 22.17
C PRO A 662 -31.39 15.52 22.89
N GLU A 663 -32.25 14.53 23.15
CA GLU A 663 -31.88 13.28 23.80
C GLU A 663 -31.49 12.18 22.79
N GLY A 664 -31.78 12.38 21.50
CA GLY A 664 -31.44 11.45 20.43
C GLY A 664 -32.30 10.18 20.40
N ARG A 665 -33.48 10.17 21.03
CA ARG A 665 -34.33 8.96 21.15
C ARG A 665 -34.92 8.53 19.81
N VAL A 666 -35.42 9.49 19.02
CA VAL A 666 -36.00 9.27 17.69
C VAL A 666 -34.89 8.97 16.68
N ILE A 667 -33.77 9.68 16.78
CA ILE A 667 -32.61 9.47 15.90
C ILE A 667 -31.96 8.09 16.15
N SER A 668 -32.02 7.57 17.38
CA SER A 668 -31.48 6.23 17.69
C SER A 668 -32.39 5.08 17.25
N SER A 669 -33.68 5.31 17.04
CA SER A 669 -34.63 4.32 16.50
C SER A 669 -34.88 4.47 14.99
N THR A 670 -34.44 5.58 14.38
CA THR A 670 -34.55 5.80 12.94
C THR A 670 -33.49 5.01 12.19
N THR A 671 -33.90 4.05 11.37
CA THR A 671 -32.97 3.28 10.54
C THR A 671 -32.35 4.15 9.45
N ARG A 672 -31.18 3.72 8.95
CA ARG A 672 -30.53 4.40 7.82
C ARG A 672 -31.47 4.56 6.61
N ASP A 673 -32.13 3.48 6.21
CA ASP A 673 -32.92 3.47 4.97
C ASP A 673 -34.20 4.31 5.10
N ALA A 674 -34.74 4.45 6.31
CA ALA A 674 -35.81 5.40 6.60
C ALA A 674 -35.33 6.85 6.43
N ALA A 675 -34.16 7.21 6.97
CA ALA A 675 -33.57 8.54 6.81
C ALA A 675 -33.24 8.87 5.34
N VAL A 676 -32.72 7.89 4.58
CA VAL A 676 -32.49 8.03 3.12
C VAL A 676 -33.81 8.24 2.37
N SER A 677 -34.86 7.48 2.71
CA SER A 677 -36.18 7.59 2.06
C SER A 677 -36.85 8.94 2.34
N GLN A 678 -36.81 9.40 3.59
CA GLN A 678 -37.29 10.73 4.00
C GLN A 678 -36.53 11.83 3.25
N LEU A 679 -35.20 11.76 3.25
CA LEU A 679 -34.35 12.75 2.61
C LEU A 679 -34.54 12.76 1.08
N LYS A 680 -34.80 11.62 0.46
CA LYS A 680 -35.15 11.53 -0.97
C LYS A 680 -36.47 12.24 -1.28
N ALA A 681 -37.52 12.00 -0.50
CA ALA A 681 -38.80 12.70 -0.67
C ALA A 681 -38.65 14.23 -0.55
N LEU A 682 -37.81 14.70 0.39
CA LEU A 682 -37.46 16.11 0.53
C LEU A 682 -36.62 16.64 -0.66
N ARG A 683 -35.81 15.80 -1.31
CA ARG A 683 -35.11 16.18 -2.54
C ARG A 683 -36.08 16.42 -3.68
N ASP A 684 -36.99 15.47 -3.86
CA ASP A 684 -37.85 15.42 -5.03
C ASP A 684 -38.83 16.61 -5.04
N SER A 685 -39.31 17.06 -3.87
CA SER A 685 -40.11 18.30 -3.75
C SER A 685 -39.32 19.61 -3.92
N ILE A 686 -38.01 19.62 -3.65
CA ILE A 686 -37.16 20.78 -3.95
C ILE A 686 -36.83 20.83 -5.45
N VAL A 687 -36.58 19.68 -6.06
CA VAL A 687 -36.24 19.57 -7.49
C VAL A 687 -37.46 19.79 -8.39
N SER A 688 -38.67 19.41 -7.95
CA SER A 688 -39.93 19.77 -8.63
C SER A 688 -40.30 21.25 -8.50
N GLY A 689 -39.69 21.98 -7.55
CA GLY A 689 -39.96 23.39 -7.26
C GLY A 689 -41.14 23.64 -6.31
N GLU A 690 -41.73 22.58 -5.74
CA GLU A 690 -42.81 22.68 -4.74
C GLU A 690 -42.35 23.32 -3.42
N ALA A 691 -41.08 23.15 -3.05
CA ALA A 691 -40.52 23.69 -1.81
C ALA A 691 -39.15 24.34 -2.02
N LYS A 692 -38.87 25.44 -1.30
CA LYS A 692 -37.54 26.06 -1.31
C LYS A 692 -36.59 25.29 -0.40
N PHE A 693 -35.34 25.18 -0.84
CA PHE A 693 -34.28 24.49 -0.09
C PHE A 693 -34.10 25.08 1.32
N GLU A 694 -34.17 26.40 1.47
CA GLU A 694 -33.97 27.07 2.76
C GLU A 694 -35.07 26.73 3.77
N ASP A 695 -36.34 26.69 3.33
CA ASP A 695 -37.51 26.38 4.17
C ASP A 695 -37.52 24.91 4.60
N VAL A 696 -37.17 24.00 3.68
CA VAL A 696 -37.02 22.57 4.00
C VAL A 696 -35.87 22.36 4.98
N ALA A 697 -34.72 23.02 4.79
CA ALA A 697 -33.58 22.93 5.70
C ALA A 697 -33.89 23.46 7.10
N ALA A 698 -34.62 24.58 7.22
CA ALA A 698 -35.02 25.16 8.49
C ALA A 698 -35.95 24.23 9.30
N THR A 699 -36.85 23.52 8.62
CA THR A 699 -37.88 22.69 9.26
C THR A 699 -37.40 21.26 9.52
N HIS A 700 -36.67 20.67 8.56
CA HIS A 700 -36.38 19.24 8.56
C HIS A 700 -34.98 18.90 9.06
N SER A 701 -33.98 19.77 8.89
CA SER A 701 -32.59 19.36 9.13
C SER A 701 -32.21 19.28 10.62
N ASP A 702 -31.52 18.20 10.99
CA ASP A 702 -30.91 17.99 12.30
C ASP A 702 -29.64 18.82 12.57
N CYS A 703 -29.14 19.57 11.58
CA CYS A 703 -28.00 20.44 11.77
C CYS A 703 -28.40 21.78 12.40
N SER A 704 -27.53 22.37 13.21
CA SER A 704 -27.73 23.72 13.77
C SER A 704 -27.78 24.83 12.72
N SER A 705 -27.28 24.58 11.50
CA SER A 705 -27.41 25.47 10.34
C SER A 705 -28.85 25.60 9.83
N ALA A 706 -29.80 24.77 10.28
CA ALA A 706 -31.23 24.92 10.01
C ALA A 706 -31.72 26.35 10.30
N LYS A 707 -31.25 26.97 11.39
CA LYS A 707 -31.54 28.38 11.76
C LYS A 707 -31.08 29.43 10.73
N ARG A 708 -30.33 29.03 9.71
CA ARG A 708 -29.85 29.86 8.57
C ARG A 708 -30.22 29.23 7.22
N GLY A 709 -31.34 28.51 7.13
CA GLY A 709 -31.76 27.83 5.90
C GLY A 709 -30.76 26.76 5.42
N GLY A 710 -30.04 26.13 6.36
CA GLY A 710 -29.01 25.13 6.08
C GLY A 710 -27.61 25.69 5.77
N ASP A 711 -27.42 27.01 5.68
CA ASP A 711 -26.15 27.64 5.28
C ASP A 711 -25.00 27.39 6.26
N LEU A 712 -23.92 26.81 5.73
CA LEU A 712 -22.69 26.50 6.44
C LEU A 712 -21.66 27.63 6.41
N GLY A 713 -21.86 28.65 5.56
CA GLY A 713 -20.86 29.68 5.29
C GLY A 713 -19.72 29.18 4.39
N PRO A 714 -18.69 30.02 4.15
CA PRO A 714 -17.59 29.69 3.25
C PRO A 714 -16.56 28.77 3.92
N PHE A 715 -16.27 27.63 3.28
CA PHE A 715 -15.25 26.68 3.73
C PHE A 715 -14.28 26.29 2.61
N GLY A 716 -13.04 25.97 3.00
CA GLY A 716 -12.00 25.44 2.11
C GLY A 716 -11.80 23.93 2.28
N LYS A 717 -10.85 23.37 1.53
CA LYS A 717 -10.52 21.93 1.61
C LYS A 717 -9.97 21.54 2.99
N GLY A 718 -10.32 20.34 3.44
CA GLY A 718 -9.98 19.80 4.76
C GLY A 718 -10.82 20.35 5.92
N GLN A 719 -11.84 21.17 5.67
CA GLN A 719 -12.68 21.77 6.72
C GLN A 719 -14.01 21.04 6.95
N MET A 720 -14.39 20.14 6.05
CA MET A 720 -15.60 19.31 6.15
C MET A 720 -15.25 17.82 6.08
N GLN A 721 -16.22 16.95 6.42
CA GLN A 721 -16.06 15.51 6.22
C GLN A 721 -15.86 15.20 4.72
N LYS A 722 -14.89 14.34 4.39
CA LYS A 722 -14.43 14.12 3.01
C LYS A 722 -15.54 13.85 1.97
N PRO A 723 -16.56 12.99 2.23
CA PRO A 723 -17.64 12.79 1.26
C PRO A 723 -18.50 14.04 1.03
N PHE A 724 -18.73 14.84 2.09
CA PHE A 724 -19.45 16.11 2.01
C PHE A 724 -18.66 17.16 1.21
N GLU A 725 -17.35 17.21 1.45
CA GLU A 725 -16.44 18.11 0.75
C GLU A 725 -16.36 17.78 -0.75
N GLU A 726 -16.06 16.52 -1.09
CA GLU A 726 -15.96 16.05 -2.48
C GLU A 726 -17.25 16.31 -3.26
N ALA A 727 -18.41 16.03 -2.67
CA ALA A 727 -19.71 16.34 -3.27
C ALA A 727 -19.91 17.86 -3.45
N THR A 728 -19.59 18.69 -2.44
CA THR A 728 -19.76 20.15 -2.55
C THR A 728 -18.87 20.76 -3.64
N PHE A 729 -17.62 20.34 -3.73
CA PHE A 729 -16.67 20.86 -4.72
C PHE A 729 -16.98 20.38 -6.15
N ALA A 730 -17.68 19.25 -6.31
CA ALA A 730 -18.14 18.75 -7.61
C ALA A 730 -19.35 19.52 -8.18
N LEU A 731 -20.23 20.04 -7.31
CA LEU A 731 -21.40 20.82 -7.71
C LEU A 731 -21.03 22.16 -8.35
N ARG A 732 -21.84 22.61 -9.31
CA ARG A 732 -21.89 24.00 -9.78
C ARG A 732 -22.73 24.85 -8.82
N VAL A 733 -22.51 26.17 -8.80
CA VAL A 733 -23.32 27.08 -7.98
C VAL A 733 -24.78 27.02 -8.44
N GLY A 734 -25.70 26.80 -7.49
CA GLY A 734 -27.12 26.55 -7.71
C GLY A 734 -27.50 25.06 -7.80
N GLU A 735 -26.54 24.16 -8.03
CA GLU A 735 -26.79 22.72 -8.18
C GLU A 735 -27.02 22.02 -6.83
N ILE A 736 -27.81 20.94 -6.85
CA ILE A 736 -28.19 20.14 -5.68
C ILE A 736 -27.66 18.71 -5.86
N SER A 737 -26.95 18.18 -4.87
CA SER A 737 -26.39 16.83 -4.90
C SER A 737 -27.47 15.73 -4.89
N ASP A 738 -27.05 14.51 -5.25
CA ASP A 738 -27.70 13.30 -4.74
C ASP A 738 -27.45 13.14 -3.23
N ILE A 739 -27.94 12.06 -2.62
CA ILE A 739 -27.79 11.83 -1.18
C ILE A 739 -26.32 11.48 -0.86
N VAL A 740 -25.70 12.32 -0.05
CA VAL A 740 -24.31 12.19 0.41
C VAL A 740 -24.28 11.62 1.82
N ASP A 741 -23.43 10.62 2.03
CA ASP A 741 -23.34 9.85 3.27
C ASP A 741 -22.12 10.27 4.09
N THR A 742 -22.28 10.51 5.39
CA THR A 742 -21.17 10.87 6.29
C THR A 742 -21.39 10.32 7.70
N ASP A 743 -20.35 10.34 8.54
CA ASP A 743 -20.47 9.97 9.96
C ASP A 743 -21.48 10.84 10.72
N SER A 744 -21.84 12.02 10.21
CA SER A 744 -22.87 12.87 10.83
C SER A 744 -24.31 12.50 10.44
N GLY A 745 -24.51 11.61 9.47
CA GLY A 745 -25.81 11.25 8.89
C GLY A 745 -25.83 11.46 7.36
N VAL A 746 -27.04 11.41 6.79
CA VAL A 746 -27.26 11.55 5.35
C VAL A 746 -27.62 12.99 4.99
N HIS A 747 -27.10 13.47 3.87
CA HIS A 747 -27.15 14.88 3.47
C HIS A 747 -27.64 15.08 2.03
N ILE A 748 -28.32 16.19 1.80
CA ILE A 748 -28.39 16.82 0.47
C ILE A 748 -27.71 18.17 0.57
N ILE A 749 -26.92 18.52 -0.45
CA ILE A 749 -26.08 19.72 -0.48
C ILE A 749 -26.52 20.58 -1.66
N LYS A 750 -26.74 21.88 -1.43
CA LYS A 750 -26.92 22.90 -2.46
C LYS A 750 -25.72 23.83 -2.44
N ARG A 751 -24.97 23.93 -3.53
CA ARG A 751 -23.84 24.86 -3.60
C ARG A 751 -24.36 26.28 -3.81
N THR A 752 -23.95 27.21 -2.94
CA THR A 752 -24.42 28.60 -2.91
C THR A 752 -23.32 29.63 -3.22
N GLY A 753 -22.06 29.20 -3.36
CA GLY A 753 -20.89 30.00 -3.78
C GLY A 753 -19.69 29.15 -4.19
#